data_AF-A0A8H3EKY9-F1
#
_entry.id   AF-A0A8H3EKY9-F1
#
_cell.length_a   1.000
_cell.length_b   1.000
_cell.length_c   1.000
_cell.angle_alpha   90.00
_cell.angle_beta   90.00
_cell.angle_gamma   90.00
#
_symmetry.space_group_name_H-M   'P 1'
#
loop_
_entity.id
_entity.type
_entity.pdbx_description
1 polymer ?
#
loop_
_entity_poly.entity_id
_entity_poly.type
_entity_poly.pdbx_seq_one_letter_code
_entity_poly.pdbx_strand_id
1 'polypeptide(L)'
;MRFALLPVGALIASAVAAPSLNHVLHEKRDRLPLGWGQAEELDGRTVLPMKIALTQSNLDKADEFLMDVSHPSSPNFGQHWSAKKIAETFAPSRESLDSVTQWLKSSGIAPERISKSQSLGWLQFDATVEEAENLLKTKYRKYTHSSGKPHVACTEYHVPEHVRRHVDIITPTVHFDPRIPIAAEEWERKNKRATPVTTAAAGHPVKTHAALGVGAPGSGSLPKKGTNLNIKGLIDELKNCNVHITPNCLRALYQFLPGISANPKNSYGIVEYTPQSYLQGDLDLFFANFSKSQVQRTPILDSIDGGTPQTTNQGFNYNGESDLDLEYAMALINPQKTTLYQVGDFVEGASFNNFLDAIDGSYCTYLGGDDPIQDATYPDPFGGYQGPENCGGFAATKVISTSYSYNEADLTAAYEMRQCNEYLKLGLAGTTILYSSGDYGVGGNGGQCIGPDGQYNDGSSGTFNPSFPGTCPYITSVGATQIKPGASVTAPEEACETVIFSGGGFSNVFPLPSYQSAAVKSFFANHPPPYTAAQYNNSQTTRGLPDISANGANYVVAVDGTFALVYGTSASSPVVGAIITLINEARFAIGKGSVGFINPTLYANPGALNDITSGGNQGCGTPGFTAVSGWDPVTGLGTPNFPSAPIQTVLSAIMFRLRKAASRLLSTSPVSLSTRTRSINTFTPVHLRLQTRQPAVAPLQRRWASEDLTQSEPSADRETDAQYGDNSIAASSETQDAEHHVTQESVESPSPAEDQSASLADSARSTAGAVADKVSDAASQVGAAAKSAVGAASSRDRLPEGSPKSVYVGNLFFDVKEHDLMKEFSKVGNVAEARVIHDHRGLSKGYGYVTFDTVEDAEKSIQMLNLQTFEGRRMVVQPTLPRSGTRGPRRDREARGSSDAPTKTLFIGNMAFDLTDKELNDLFREIKNVVDVRVAIDRRTGQPRGFAHADFTDIESAEKAMAQLSNKNVNGRFLRVDYSSSASRDRRPTQDGAERA
;
A
#
# COMPACT_ATOMS: atom_id res chain seq x y z
N MET A 1 -82.09 4.41 -49.17
CA MET A 1 -81.70 4.68 -47.76
C MET A 1 -80.67 3.60 -47.40
N ARG A 2 -79.46 3.96 -46.96
CA ARG A 2 -79.05 4.24 -45.56
C ARG A 2 -79.27 3.01 -44.64
N PHE A 3 -78.28 2.48 -43.93
CA PHE A 3 -76.82 2.75 -43.87
C PHE A 3 -76.08 1.46 -43.48
N ALA A 4 -74.77 1.37 -43.75
CA ALA A 4 -73.93 0.26 -43.31
C ALA A 4 -73.36 0.47 -41.89
N LEU A 5 -73.08 -0.62 -41.18
CA LEU A 5 -72.36 -0.64 -39.90
C LEU A 5 -71.32 -1.77 -39.91
N LEU A 6 -70.08 -1.43 -39.58
CA LEU A 6 -68.95 -2.36 -39.39
C LEU A 6 -68.58 -2.39 -37.90
N PRO A 7 -68.45 -3.56 -37.26
CA PRO A 7 -67.92 -3.64 -35.90
C PRO A 7 -66.38 -3.55 -35.94
N VAL A 8 -65.81 -2.62 -35.15
CA VAL A 8 -64.36 -2.56 -34.91
C VAL A 8 -64.04 -3.45 -33.70
N GLY A 9 -63.23 -4.48 -33.89
CA GLY A 9 -62.73 -5.32 -32.81
C GLY A 9 -61.61 -4.62 -32.02
N ALA A 10 -61.79 -4.46 -30.71
CA ALA A 10 -60.76 -3.88 -29.85
C ALA A 10 -59.74 -4.95 -29.40
N LEU A 11 -58.49 -4.80 -29.80
CA LEU A 11 -57.37 -5.60 -29.28
C LEU A 11 -56.93 -5.02 -27.92
N ILE A 12 -57.21 -5.74 -26.84
CA ILE A 12 -56.71 -5.41 -25.50
C ILE A 12 -55.25 -5.90 -25.39
N ALA A 13 -54.30 -5.01 -25.66
CA ALA A 13 -52.90 -5.27 -25.38
C ALA A 13 -52.66 -5.28 -23.86
N SER A 14 -52.45 -6.48 -23.29
CA SER A 14 -52.13 -6.65 -21.88
C SER A 14 -50.67 -6.26 -21.63
N ALA A 15 -50.43 -4.96 -21.43
CA ALA A 15 -49.13 -4.45 -21.03
C ALA A 15 -48.79 -4.93 -19.62
N VAL A 16 -47.87 -5.90 -19.52
CA VAL A 16 -47.28 -6.29 -18.23
C VAL A 16 -46.43 -5.12 -17.75
N ALA A 17 -46.96 -4.37 -16.78
CA ALA A 17 -46.22 -3.30 -16.14
C ALA A 17 -45.01 -3.91 -15.41
N ALA A 18 -43.80 -3.56 -15.84
CA ALA A 18 -42.59 -3.87 -15.07
C ALA A 18 -42.71 -3.22 -13.68
N PRO A 19 -42.25 -3.89 -12.60
CA PRO A 19 -42.33 -3.32 -11.26
C PRO A 19 -41.60 -1.97 -11.22
N SER A 20 -42.29 -0.94 -10.75
CA SER A 20 -41.70 0.39 -10.61
C SER A 20 -40.57 0.34 -9.58
N LEU A 21 -39.33 0.35 -10.07
CA LEU A 21 -38.16 0.47 -9.20
C LEU A 21 -38.21 1.82 -8.51
N ASN A 22 -38.65 1.83 -7.24
CA ASN A 22 -38.58 2.99 -6.38
C ASN A 22 -37.11 3.40 -6.26
N HIS A 23 -36.77 4.55 -6.86
CA HIS A 23 -35.46 5.15 -6.72
C HIS A 23 -35.47 6.05 -5.49
N VAL A 24 -34.50 5.85 -4.61
CA VAL A 24 -34.30 6.60 -3.37
C VAL A 24 -33.05 7.46 -3.50
N LEU A 25 -33.04 8.61 -2.83
CA LEU A 25 -31.89 9.51 -2.86
C LEU A 25 -30.66 8.78 -2.29
N HIS A 26 -29.62 8.64 -3.11
CA HIS A 26 -28.36 8.05 -2.66
C HIS A 26 -27.50 9.13 -2.03
N GLU A 27 -27.21 10.17 -2.82
CA GLU A 27 -26.29 11.25 -2.48
C GLU A 27 -26.77 12.59 -3.07
N LYS A 28 -26.42 13.69 -2.40
CA LYS A 28 -26.80 15.05 -2.78
C LYS A 28 -25.70 16.04 -2.41
N ARG A 29 -25.48 17.02 -3.28
CA ARG A 29 -24.61 18.18 -3.08
C ARG A 29 -25.45 19.46 -3.07
N ASP A 30 -25.61 20.06 -1.91
CA ASP A 30 -26.47 21.24 -1.73
C ASP A 30 -25.96 22.52 -2.42
N ARG A 31 -24.65 22.60 -2.74
CA ARG A 31 -24.01 23.76 -3.38
C ARG A 31 -22.89 23.34 -4.32
N LEU A 32 -22.73 24.05 -5.44
CA LEU A 32 -21.59 23.86 -6.34
C LEU A 32 -20.28 24.32 -5.66
N PRO A 33 -19.12 23.69 -5.95
CA PRO A 33 -17.85 24.13 -5.37
C PRO A 33 -17.44 25.51 -5.88
N LEU A 34 -16.55 26.18 -5.14
CA LEU A 34 -16.17 27.58 -5.38
C LEU A 34 -15.45 27.77 -6.73
N GLY A 35 -16.11 28.44 -7.67
CA GLY A 35 -15.59 28.72 -9.02
C GLY A 35 -16.33 28.01 -10.14
N TRP A 36 -17.20 27.06 -9.82
CA TRP A 36 -18.03 26.37 -10.80
C TRP A 36 -19.26 27.20 -11.15
N GLY A 37 -19.29 27.69 -12.38
CA GLY A 37 -20.38 28.46 -12.95
C GLY A 37 -21.19 27.67 -13.97
N GLN A 38 -22.17 28.39 -14.53
CA GLN A 38 -22.92 28.11 -15.76
C GLN A 38 -22.96 26.63 -16.18
N ALA A 39 -24.00 25.95 -15.69
CA ALA A 39 -24.29 24.56 -15.99
C ALA A 39 -25.05 24.45 -17.32
N GLU A 40 -24.38 24.06 -18.39
CA GLU A 40 -24.99 23.78 -19.69
C GLU A 40 -25.61 22.37 -19.69
N GLU A 41 -26.67 22.14 -20.47
CA GLU A 41 -27.15 20.79 -20.74
C GLU A 41 -26.14 20.06 -21.65
N LEU A 42 -25.89 18.77 -21.40
CA LEU A 42 -25.17 17.93 -22.36
C LEU A 42 -26.11 17.43 -23.45
N ASP A 43 -25.55 17.16 -24.63
CA ASP A 43 -26.18 16.24 -25.58
C ASP A 43 -26.30 14.87 -24.90
N GLY A 44 -27.53 14.33 -24.87
CA GLY A 44 -27.84 13.01 -24.29
C GLY A 44 -27.00 11.87 -24.87
N ARG A 45 -26.38 12.06 -26.04
CA ARG A 45 -25.48 11.10 -26.71
C ARG A 45 -24.03 11.15 -26.23
N THR A 46 -23.66 12.16 -25.42
CA THR A 46 -22.28 12.26 -24.90
C THR A 46 -21.98 11.06 -24.01
N VAL A 47 -20.85 10.39 -24.24
CA VAL A 47 -20.45 9.21 -23.45
C VAL A 47 -19.69 9.65 -22.20
N LEU A 48 -20.08 9.08 -21.05
CA LEU A 48 -19.46 9.26 -19.74
C LEU A 48 -18.83 7.93 -19.31
N PRO A 49 -17.58 7.92 -18.81
CA PRO A 49 -16.93 6.73 -18.27
C PRO A 49 -17.45 6.48 -16.85
N MET A 50 -18.61 5.83 -16.74
CA MET A 50 -19.25 5.54 -15.46
C MET A 50 -18.46 4.51 -14.67
N LYS A 51 -18.40 4.71 -13.35
CA LYS A 51 -17.86 3.76 -12.39
C LYS A 51 -18.78 3.71 -11.16
N ILE A 52 -18.91 2.55 -10.56
CA ILE A 52 -19.70 2.32 -9.33
C ILE A 52 -18.83 1.62 -8.30
N ALA A 53 -18.63 2.26 -7.15
CA ALA A 53 -18.04 1.68 -5.96
C ALA A 53 -19.08 0.73 -5.33
N LEU A 54 -18.72 -0.53 -5.16
CA LEU A 54 -19.56 -1.51 -4.49
C LEU A 54 -19.20 -1.57 -3.00
N THR A 55 -20.23 -1.66 -2.15
CA THR A 55 -20.06 -1.66 -0.69
C THR A 55 -19.16 -2.78 -0.20
N GLN A 56 -18.12 -2.42 0.56
CA GLN A 56 -17.15 -3.35 1.14
C GLN A 56 -17.82 -4.33 2.12
N SER A 57 -17.52 -5.62 2.01
CA SER A 57 -18.10 -6.64 2.90
C SER A 57 -17.47 -6.62 4.28
N ASN A 58 -18.21 -7.12 5.29
CA ASN A 58 -17.70 -7.41 6.64
C ASN A 58 -17.13 -6.21 7.42
N LEU A 59 -17.41 -4.96 7.01
CA LEU A 59 -17.06 -3.78 7.82
C LEU A 59 -17.75 -3.78 9.20
N ASP A 60 -18.93 -4.41 9.30
CA ASP A 60 -19.65 -4.71 10.54
C ASP A 60 -18.86 -5.60 11.52
N LYS A 61 -17.89 -6.37 11.01
CA LYS A 61 -17.02 -7.28 11.79
C LYS A 61 -15.56 -6.83 11.82
N ALA A 62 -15.26 -5.64 11.31
CA ALA A 62 -13.91 -5.14 11.21
C ALA A 62 -13.24 -5.03 12.60
N ASP A 63 -13.97 -4.57 13.63
CA ASP A 63 -13.48 -4.53 15.02
C ASP A 63 -13.24 -5.96 15.56
N GLU A 64 -14.16 -6.90 15.33
CA GLU A 64 -14.01 -8.31 15.75
C GLU A 64 -12.73 -8.92 15.16
N PHE A 65 -12.51 -8.75 13.85
CA PHE A 65 -11.33 -9.24 13.15
C PHE A 65 -10.04 -8.57 13.64
N LEU A 66 -10.09 -7.28 13.97
CA LEU A 66 -8.94 -6.54 14.50
C LEU A 66 -8.62 -7.00 15.92
N MET A 67 -9.63 -7.16 16.79
CA MET A 67 -9.44 -7.67 18.15
C MET A 67 -8.94 -9.12 18.17
N ASP A 68 -9.37 -9.96 17.22
CA ASP A 68 -8.85 -11.33 17.06
C ASP A 68 -7.32 -11.36 16.89
N VAL A 69 -6.73 -10.42 16.13
CA VAL A 69 -5.27 -10.35 15.92
C VAL A 69 -4.53 -9.42 16.90
N SER A 70 -5.21 -8.45 17.53
CA SER A 70 -4.58 -7.40 18.35
C SER A 70 -4.84 -7.47 19.86
N HIS A 71 -5.88 -8.17 20.32
CA HIS A 71 -6.18 -8.27 21.76
C HIS A 71 -5.34 -9.40 22.42
N PRO A 72 -4.61 -9.15 23.51
CA PRO A 72 -3.59 -10.08 24.03
C PRO A 72 -4.15 -11.36 24.67
N SER A 73 -5.46 -11.43 24.92
CA SER A 73 -6.15 -12.66 25.35
C SER A 73 -6.61 -13.56 24.19
N SER A 74 -6.54 -13.08 22.94
CA SER A 74 -6.94 -13.87 21.78
C SER A 74 -5.96 -15.01 21.50
N PRO A 75 -6.42 -16.23 21.14
CA PRO A 75 -5.54 -17.29 20.62
C PRO A 75 -4.85 -16.88 19.30
N ASN A 76 -5.41 -15.91 18.57
CA ASN A 76 -4.88 -15.39 17.31
C ASN A 76 -4.04 -14.11 17.47
N PHE A 77 -3.71 -13.71 18.70
CA PHE A 77 -2.89 -12.52 18.95
C PHE A 77 -1.54 -12.55 18.21
N GLY A 78 -1.33 -11.58 17.30
CA GLY A 78 -0.17 -11.48 16.43
C GLY A 78 -0.20 -12.38 15.19
N GLN A 79 -1.29 -13.10 14.92
CA GLN A 79 -1.51 -13.89 13.70
C GLN A 79 -2.06 -13.01 12.56
N HIS A 80 -1.33 -11.94 12.27
CA HIS A 80 -1.69 -10.89 11.31
C HIS A 80 -1.94 -11.43 9.90
N TRP A 81 -2.88 -10.80 9.21
CA TRP A 81 -3.40 -11.26 7.93
C TRP A 81 -2.49 -10.86 6.77
N SER A 82 -2.61 -11.57 5.64
CA SER A 82 -1.98 -11.15 4.39
C SER A 82 -2.83 -10.08 3.69
N ALA A 83 -2.19 -9.18 2.94
CA ALA A 83 -2.89 -8.19 2.10
C ALA A 83 -3.92 -8.86 1.17
N LYS A 84 -3.61 -10.07 0.67
CA LYS A 84 -4.55 -10.88 -0.10
C LYS A 84 -5.80 -11.26 0.72
N LYS A 85 -5.65 -11.78 1.95
CA LYS A 85 -6.81 -12.13 2.80
C LYS A 85 -7.64 -10.89 3.14
N ILE A 86 -7.00 -9.76 3.41
CA ILE A 86 -7.67 -8.49 3.70
C ILE A 86 -8.51 -8.07 2.49
N ALA A 87 -7.91 -7.99 1.29
CA ALA A 87 -8.63 -7.67 0.05
C ALA A 87 -9.78 -8.66 -0.24
N GLU A 88 -9.58 -9.97 -0.05
CA GLU A 88 -10.65 -10.98 -0.22
C GLU A 88 -11.76 -10.90 0.84
N THR A 89 -11.49 -10.37 2.04
CA THR A 89 -12.48 -10.29 3.13
C THR A 89 -13.34 -9.02 3.04
N PHE A 90 -12.74 -7.90 2.65
CA PHE A 90 -13.44 -6.62 2.44
C PHE A 90 -13.92 -6.42 0.99
N ALA A 91 -13.60 -7.33 0.06
CA ALA A 91 -14.16 -7.37 -1.28
C ALA A 91 -15.70 -7.31 -1.22
N PRO A 92 -16.38 -6.59 -2.13
CA PRO A 92 -17.83 -6.49 -2.15
C PRO A 92 -18.49 -7.85 -2.30
N SER A 93 -19.64 -8.02 -1.64
CA SER A 93 -20.33 -9.30 -1.62
C SER A 93 -20.79 -9.69 -3.03
N ARG A 94 -20.93 -10.99 -3.28
CA ARG A 94 -21.49 -11.46 -4.55
C ARG A 94 -22.93 -10.97 -4.75
N GLU A 95 -23.69 -10.78 -3.68
CA GLU A 95 -25.02 -10.15 -3.72
C GLU A 95 -24.92 -8.70 -4.21
N SER A 96 -24.01 -7.89 -3.67
CA SER A 96 -23.76 -6.52 -4.15
C SER A 96 -23.36 -6.51 -5.62
N LEU A 97 -22.41 -7.37 -5.99
CA LEU A 97 -21.90 -7.48 -7.35
C LEU A 97 -22.98 -7.88 -8.35
N ASP A 98 -23.75 -8.93 -8.05
CA ASP A 98 -24.78 -9.45 -8.95
C ASP A 98 -26.03 -8.54 -8.94
N SER A 99 -26.40 -7.91 -7.81
CA SER A 99 -27.51 -6.93 -7.74
C SER A 99 -27.23 -5.66 -8.55
N VAL A 100 -26.04 -5.06 -8.43
CA VAL A 100 -25.67 -3.87 -9.22
C VAL A 100 -25.49 -4.24 -10.69
N THR A 101 -24.89 -5.39 -10.98
CA THR A 101 -24.78 -5.91 -12.36
C THR A 101 -26.16 -6.17 -12.99
N GLN A 102 -27.13 -6.68 -12.21
CA GLN A 102 -28.50 -6.92 -12.67
C GLN A 102 -29.27 -5.62 -12.87
N TRP A 103 -29.13 -4.65 -11.96
CA TRP A 103 -29.69 -3.30 -12.12
C TRP A 103 -29.21 -2.66 -13.42
N LEU A 104 -27.88 -2.57 -13.63
CA LEU A 104 -27.28 -2.03 -14.85
C LEU A 104 -27.87 -2.67 -16.13
N LYS A 105 -27.93 -4.02 -16.18
CA LYS A 105 -28.54 -4.75 -17.29
C LYS A 105 -30.03 -4.43 -17.47
N SER A 106 -30.80 -4.38 -16.39
CA SER A 106 -32.24 -4.06 -16.42
C SER A 106 -32.52 -2.61 -16.85
N SER A 107 -31.55 -1.71 -16.64
CA SER A 107 -31.58 -0.32 -17.09
C SER A 107 -30.99 -0.10 -18.48
N GLY A 108 -30.62 -1.17 -19.20
CA GLY A 108 -30.19 -1.12 -20.61
C GLY A 108 -28.67 -1.17 -20.85
N ILE A 109 -27.84 -1.16 -19.80
CA ILE A 109 -26.38 -1.25 -19.96
C ILE A 109 -26.00 -2.70 -20.31
N ALA A 110 -25.53 -2.90 -21.54
CA ALA A 110 -25.20 -4.22 -22.06
C ALA A 110 -24.07 -4.91 -21.24
N PRO A 111 -24.15 -6.23 -20.97
CA PRO A 111 -23.18 -6.95 -20.12
C PRO A 111 -21.71 -6.74 -20.51
N GLU A 112 -21.43 -6.71 -21.81
CA GLU A 112 -20.11 -6.53 -22.43
C GLU A 112 -19.52 -5.12 -22.25
N ARG A 113 -20.34 -4.12 -21.87
CA ARG A 113 -19.88 -2.79 -21.48
C ARG A 113 -19.42 -2.72 -20.01
N ILE A 114 -19.74 -3.74 -19.19
CA ILE A 114 -19.50 -3.73 -17.75
C ILE A 114 -18.23 -4.50 -17.40
N SER A 115 -17.14 -3.77 -17.16
CA SER A 115 -15.88 -4.29 -16.64
C SER A 115 -15.83 -4.26 -15.09
N LYS A 116 -14.85 -4.96 -14.50
CA LYS A 116 -14.70 -5.12 -13.04
C LYS A 116 -13.26 -4.86 -12.62
N SER A 117 -13.03 -4.22 -11.47
CA SER A 117 -11.68 -4.06 -10.90
C SER A 117 -11.11 -5.39 -10.38
N GLN A 118 -9.79 -5.46 -10.20
CA GLN A 118 -9.11 -6.64 -9.64
C GLN A 118 -9.51 -6.92 -8.18
N SER A 119 -9.88 -5.87 -7.42
CA SER A 119 -10.44 -5.96 -6.07
C SER A 119 -11.92 -6.36 -6.03
N LEU A 120 -12.59 -6.41 -7.19
CA LEU A 120 -14.05 -6.41 -7.34
C LEU A 120 -14.77 -5.19 -6.70
N GLY A 121 -14.05 -4.28 -6.06
CA GLY A 121 -14.52 -3.03 -5.46
C GLY A 121 -15.27 -2.11 -6.41
N TRP A 122 -15.03 -2.23 -7.72
CA TRP A 122 -15.57 -1.33 -8.73
C TRP A 122 -16.13 -2.06 -9.95
N LEU A 123 -17.29 -1.62 -10.40
CA LEU A 123 -17.79 -1.83 -11.77
C LEU A 123 -17.49 -0.58 -12.61
N GLN A 124 -17.10 -0.74 -13.87
CA GLN A 124 -16.82 0.38 -14.78
C GLN A 124 -17.43 0.12 -16.15
N PHE A 125 -18.16 1.09 -16.70
CA PHE A 125 -18.87 1.00 -17.98
C PHE A 125 -19.02 2.37 -18.63
N ASP A 126 -18.89 2.44 -19.95
CA ASP A 126 -19.29 3.65 -20.69
C ASP A 126 -20.83 3.72 -20.78
N ALA A 127 -21.42 4.88 -20.50
CA ALA A 127 -22.85 5.17 -20.67
C ALA A 127 -23.04 6.50 -21.40
N THR A 128 -24.08 6.64 -22.22
CA THR A 128 -24.47 7.98 -22.69
C THR A 128 -25.08 8.79 -21.54
N VAL A 129 -25.09 10.12 -21.65
CA VAL A 129 -25.80 11.00 -20.71
C VAL A 129 -27.27 10.58 -20.56
N GLU A 130 -27.94 10.23 -21.66
CA GLU A 130 -29.34 9.77 -21.64
C GLU A 130 -29.48 8.43 -20.90
N GLU A 131 -28.55 7.48 -21.08
CA GLU A 131 -28.52 6.23 -20.31
C GLU A 131 -28.26 6.51 -18.82
N ALA A 132 -27.30 7.38 -18.49
CA ALA A 132 -26.90 7.68 -17.12
C ALA A 132 -27.96 8.49 -16.33
N GLU A 133 -28.62 9.47 -16.97
CA GLU A 133 -29.76 10.18 -16.38
C GLU A 133 -30.94 9.25 -16.10
N ASN A 134 -31.23 8.32 -17.04
CA ASN A 134 -32.29 7.33 -16.87
C ASN A 134 -31.95 6.27 -15.82
N LEU A 135 -30.68 5.87 -15.71
CA LEU A 135 -30.17 4.94 -14.70
C LEU A 135 -30.27 5.53 -13.29
N LEU A 136 -29.85 6.79 -13.12
CA LEU A 136 -29.62 7.41 -11.81
C LEU A 136 -30.69 8.43 -11.38
N LYS A 137 -31.77 8.58 -12.17
CA LYS A 137 -32.83 9.60 -12.01
C LYS A 137 -32.27 10.96 -11.60
N THR A 138 -31.35 11.43 -12.41
CA THR A 138 -30.59 12.67 -12.22
C THR A 138 -30.63 13.54 -13.47
N LYS A 139 -30.01 14.71 -13.42
CA LYS A 139 -29.71 15.54 -14.60
C LYS A 139 -28.23 15.88 -14.65
N TYR A 140 -27.56 15.41 -15.69
CA TYR A 140 -26.16 15.72 -15.95
C TYR A 140 -26.03 17.06 -16.63
N ARG A 141 -25.08 17.85 -16.17
CA ARG A 141 -24.77 19.16 -16.72
C ARG A 141 -23.27 19.33 -16.87
N LYS A 142 -22.92 20.09 -17.90
CA LYS A 142 -21.56 20.52 -18.20
C LYS A 142 -21.35 21.81 -17.40
N TYR A 143 -20.74 21.67 -16.24
CA TYR A 143 -20.34 22.81 -15.44
C TYR A 143 -19.06 23.41 -16.02
N THR A 144 -19.03 24.72 -16.12
CA THR A 144 -17.84 25.44 -16.61
C THR A 144 -17.18 26.12 -15.41
N HIS A 145 -15.96 25.70 -15.09
CA HIS A 145 -15.18 26.35 -14.04
C HIS A 145 -14.71 27.76 -14.49
N SER A 146 -14.39 28.67 -13.56
CA SER A 146 -13.97 30.05 -13.88
C SER A 146 -12.67 30.15 -14.69
N SER A 147 -11.90 29.06 -14.81
CA SER A 147 -10.74 28.93 -15.72
C SER A 147 -11.04 28.28 -17.07
N GLY A 148 -12.31 27.99 -17.37
CA GLY A 148 -12.75 27.49 -18.68
C GLY A 148 -12.64 25.98 -18.92
N LYS A 149 -12.06 25.19 -18.00
CA LYS A 149 -12.20 23.72 -18.09
C LYS A 149 -13.68 23.33 -17.86
N PRO A 150 -14.26 22.47 -18.73
CA PRO A 150 -15.58 21.87 -18.52
C PRO A 150 -15.47 20.60 -17.67
N HIS A 151 -16.52 20.26 -16.93
CA HIS A 151 -16.67 18.98 -16.24
C HIS A 151 -18.14 18.54 -16.25
N VAL A 152 -18.38 17.22 -16.19
CA VAL A 152 -19.72 16.63 -16.29
C VAL A 152 -20.12 16.04 -14.95
N ALA A 153 -21.15 16.62 -14.33
CA ALA A 153 -21.62 16.24 -13.01
C ALA A 153 -23.15 16.44 -12.87
N CYS A 154 -23.68 16.17 -11.69
CA CYS A 154 -25.07 16.42 -11.30
C CYS A 154 -25.15 17.02 -9.88
N THR A 155 -26.33 17.42 -9.41
CA THR A 155 -26.53 17.96 -8.05
C THR A 155 -26.99 16.93 -7.02
N GLU A 156 -27.62 15.85 -7.47
CA GLU A 156 -28.13 14.75 -6.65
C GLU A 156 -28.37 13.53 -7.54
N TYR A 157 -28.25 12.32 -7.01
CA TYR A 157 -28.62 11.11 -7.74
C TYR A 157 -29.33 10.08 -6.86
N HIS A 158 -30.14 9.28 -7.52
CA HIS A 158 -30.97 8.26 -6.91
C HIS A 158 -30.59 6.89 -7.46
N VAL A 159 -30.70 5.86 -6.63
CA VAL A 159 -30.54 4.45 -7.04
C VAL A 159 -31.78 3.67 -6.59
N PRO A 160 -32.10 2.51 -7.18
CA PRO A 160 -33.18 1.67 -6.68
C PRO A 160 -32.99 1.35 -5.19
N GLU A 161 -34.08 1.32 -4.42
CA GLU A 161 -34.03 1.10 -2.97
C GLU A 161 -33.22 -0.14 -2.56
N HIS A 162 -33.36 -1.23 -3.29
CA HIS A 162 -32.61 -2.47 -3.07
C HIS A 162 -31.11 -2.37 -3.43
N VAL A 163 -30.74 -1.46 -4.34
CA VAL A 163 -29.35 -1.20 -4.78
C VAL A 163 -28.59 -0.33 -3.77
N ARG A 164 -29.28 0.55 -3.03
CA ARG A 164 -28.64 1.55 -2.16
C ARG A 164 -27.64 1.00 -1.14
N ARG A 165 -27.88 -0.23 -0.64
CA ARG A 165 -27.00 -0.94 0.32
C ARG A 165 -25.82 -1.69 -0.31
N HIS A 166 -25.69 -1.62 -1.64
CA HIS A 166 -24.68 -2.35 -2.43
C HIS A 166 -23.75 -1.42 -3.20
N VAL A 167 -24.04 -0.12 -3.17
CA VAL A 167 -23.29 0.95 -3.81
C VAL A 167 -22.87 1.92 -2.73
N ASP A 168 -21.57 2.23 -2.65
CA ASP A 168 -21.12 3.33 -1.79
C ASP A 168 -21.20 4.65 -2.56
N ILE A 169 -20.62 4.69 -3.77
CA ILE A 169 -20.43 5.89 -4.60
C ILE A 169 -20.58 5.56 -6.09
N ILE A 170 -21.01 6.53 -6.90
CA ILE A 170 -21.03 6.45 -8.37
C ILE A 170 -20.30 7.66 -8.95
N THR A 171 -19.47 7.48 -9.99
CA THR A 171 -18.75 8.58 -10.65
C THR A 171 -18.90 8.51 -12.18
N PRO A 172 -18.89 9.64 -12.91
CA PRO A 172 -19.09 10.99 -12.39
C PRO A 172 -20.53 11.18 -11.90
N THR A 173 -20.74 11.89 -10.79
CA THR A 173 -22.08 12.24 -10.28
C THR A 173 -22.06 13.61 -9.58
N VAL A 174 -22.22 13.68 -8.25
CA VAL A 174 -22.08 14.91 -7.47
C VAL A 174 -20.62 15.26 -7.17
N HIS A 175 -19.71 14.28 -7.22
CA HIS A 175 -18.26 14.52 -7.20
C HIS A 175 -17.87 15.35 -8.42
N PHE A 176 -16.96 16.29 -8.22
CA PHE A 176 -16.32 17.08 -9.29
C PHE A 176 -14.82 16.80 -9.22
N ASP A 177 -14.08 16.95 -10.32
CA ASP A 177 -12.60 16.90 -10.29
C ASP A 177 -12.10 17.81 -9.16
N PRO A 178 -11.28 17.32 -8.19
CA PRO A 178 -11.07 18.00 -6.91
C PRO A 178 -10.72 19.47 -7.09
N ARG A 179 -9.63 19.72 -7.81
CA ARG A 179 -9.13 21.06 -8.09
C ARG A 179 -8.88 21.23 -9.58
N ILE A 180 -9.87 21.82 -10.26
CA ILE A 180 -9.63 22.38 -11.59
C ILE A 180 -8.79 23.66 -11.43
N PRO A 181 -7.74 23.85 -12.27
CA PRO A 181 -6.74 24.88 -12.03
C PRO A 181 -7.35 26.27 -12.13
N ILE A 182 -7.45 26.94 -10.98
CA ILE A 182 -7.82 28.34 -10.83
C ILE A 182 -6.54 29.19 -10.92
N ALA A 183 -6.63 30.43 -11.38
CA ALA A 183 -5.55 31.38 -11.09
C ALA A 183 -5.44 31.56 -9.56
N ALA A 184 -4.21 31.49 -9.01
CA ALA A 184 -3.98 31.46 -7.56
C ALA A 184 -4.65 32.63 -6.80
N GLU A 185 -4.65 33.82 -7.39
CA GLU A 185 -5.31 35.03 -6.87
C GLU A 185 -6.84 34.85 -6.65
N GLU A 186 -7.50 33.99 -7.43
CA GLU A 186 -8.91 33.67 -7.24
C GLU A 186 -9.13 32.62 -6.13
N TRP A 187 -8.19 31.69 -5.93
CA TRP A 187 -8.24 30.66 -4.89
C TRP A 187 -8.15 31.30 -3.49
N GLU A 188 -7.16 32.16 -3.25
CA GLU A 188 -7.02 32.92 -2.00
C GLU A 188 -8.26 33.75 -1.65
N ARG A 189 -8.95 34.25 -2.68
CA ARG A 189 -10.17 35.05 -2.56
C ARG A 189 -11.41 34.19 -2.28
N LYS A 190 -11.42 32.93 -2.73
CA LYS A 190 -12.51 31.96 -2.56
C LYS A 190 -12.48 31.27 -1.20
N ASN A 191 -11.31 30.88 -0.68
CA ASN A 191 -11.17 30.17 0.61
C ASN A 191 -11.66 30.98 1.83
N LYS A 192 -11.89 32.30 1.66
CA LYS A 192 -12.52 33.19 2.65
C LYS A 192 -14.06 33.04 2.73
N ARG A 193 -14.66 32.06 2.06
CA ARG A 193 -16.12 31.80 1.99
C ARG A 193 -16.49 30.32 2.14
N ALA A 194 -16.07 29.71 3.26
CA ALA A 194 -16.48 28.38 3.68
C ALA A 194 -18.00 28.18 3.79
N THR A 195 -18.46 26.93 3.70
CA THR A 195 -19.87 26.52 3.85
C THR A 195 -20.06 25.77 5.18
N PRO A 196 -21.18 25.95 5.92
CA PRO A 196 -21.41 25.19 7.15
C PRO A 196 -21.77 23.72 6.88
N VAL A 197 -21.17 22.80 7.63
CA VAL A 197 -21.42 21.35 7.67
C VAL A 197 -21.75 20.97 9.12
N THR A 198 -22.76 20.13 9.37
CA THR A 198 -23.15 19.74 10.73
C THR A 198 -22.40 18.50 11.21
N THR A 199 -21.77 18.58 12.38
CA THR A 199 -21.12 17.42 13.02
C THR A 199 -22.15 16.44 13.57
N ALA A 200 -21.98 15.15 13.28
CA ALA A 200 -23.04 14.15 13.45
C ALA A 200 -23.46 13.90 14.92
N ALA A 201 -22.54 14.04 15.88
CA ALA A 201 -22.82 13.80 17.30
C ALA A 201 -23.20 15.07 18.11
N ALA A 202 -22.87 16.27 17.61
CA ALA A 202 -23.06 17.53 18.35
C ALA A 202 -24.07 18.49 17.68
N GLY A 203 -24.43 18.28 16.41
CA GLY A 203 -25.44 19.08 15.69
C GLY A 203 -25.02 20.53 15.37
N HIS A 204 -23.79 20.92 15.69
CA HIS A 204 -23.28 22.26 15.42
C HIS A 204 -22.83 22.41 13.95
N PRO A 205 -23.27 23.46 13.23
CA PRO A 205 -22.92 23.68 11.82
C PRO A 205 -21.57 24.41 11.70
N VAL A 206 -20.47 23.66 11.71
CA VAL A 206 -19.10 24.21 11.58
C VAL A 206 -18.81 24.62 10.14
N LYS A 207 -18.19 25.78 9.91
CA LYS A 207 -17.69 26.13 8.57
C LYS A 207 -16.34 25.48 8.32
N THR A 208 -16.31 24.43 7.52
CA THR A 208 -15.08 23.80 7.02
C THR A 208 -14.29 24.81 6.19
N HIS A 209 -13.21 25.35 6.75
CA HIS A 209 -12.21 26.03 5.93
C HIS A 209 -11.52 24.98 5.06
N ALA A 210 -11.13 25.35 3.84
CA ALA A 210 -10.18 24.54 3.09
C ALA A 210 -8.92 24.45 3.94
N ALA A 211 -8.52 23.24 4.36
CA ALA A 211 -7.34 23.10 5.18
C ALA A 211 -6.12 23.59 4.37
N LEU A 212 -5.19 24.27 5.04
CA LEU A 212 -3.88 24.48 4.43
C LEU A 212 -3.28 23.09 4.20
N GLY A 213 -2.85 22.81 2.95
CA GLY A 213 -2.36 21.49 2.55
C GLY A 213 -1.31 20.96 3.53
N VAL A 214 -1.33 19.64 3.77
CA VAL A 214 -0.55 19.05 4.86
C VAL A 214 0.94 19.34 4.65
N GLY A 215 1.62 19.86 5.67
CA GLY A 215 3.03 20.27 5.57
C GLY A 215 3.27 21.66 5.00
N ALA A 216 2.23 22.39 4.57
CA ALA A 216 2.35 23.82 4.30
C ALA A 216 2.72 24.60 5.59
N PRO A 217 3.57 25.64 5.53
CA PRO A 217 3.90 26.46 6.68
C PRO A 217 2.66 27.03 7.39
N GLY A 218 2.46 26.65 8.64
CA GLY A 218 1.30 27.05 9.45
C GLY A 218 0.04 26.18 9.27
N SER A 219 0.13 25.07 8.54
CA SER A 219 -0.83 23.95 8.66
C SER A 219 -0.61 23.18 9.97
N GLY A 220 -1.61 22.40 10.39
CA GLY A 220 -1.46 21.37 11.42
C GLY A 220 -1.08 21.84 12.83
N SER A 221 -0.61 20.87 13.63
CA SER A 221 -0.02 21.08 14.96
C SER A 221 1.51 21.03 14.94
N LEU A 222 2.13 21.39 13.80
CA LEU A 222 3.58 21.42 13.55
C LEU A 222 4.43 21.97 14.71
N PRO A 223 5.67 21.48 14.91
CA PRO A 223 6.47 21.68 16.11
C PRO A 223 6.90 23.14 16.29
N LYS A 224 7.27 23.47 17.54
CA LYS A 224 7.52 24.84 17.99
C LYS A 224 9.02 25.05 18.17
N LYS A 225 9.63 26.00 17.45
CA LYS A 225 11.05 26.35 17.62
C LYS A 225 11.26 27.12 18.93
N GLY A 226 12.13 26.58 19.78
CA GLY A 226 12.64 27.23 20.97
C GLY A 226 13.93 28.02 20.72
N THR A 227 14.81 28.06 21.70
CA THR A 227 16.07 28.81 21.64
C THR A 227 17.11 28.11 20.76
N ASN A 228 17.79 28.85 19.89
CA ASN A 228 18.98 28.37 19.18
C ASN A 228 20.13 28.10 20.16
N LEU A 229 20.80 26.95 20.04
CA LEU A 229 21.80 26.46 20.99
C LEU A 229 23.22 26.50 20.40
N ASN A 230 24.15 27.17 21.08
CA ASN A 230 25.56 27.23 20.68
C ASN A 230 26.34 25.99 21.20
N ILE A 231 25.97 24.81 20.70
CA ILE A 231 26.54 23.53 21.11
C ILE A 231 27.84 23.26 20.35
N LYS A 232 28.95 23.08 21.08
CA LYS A 232 30.27 22.74 20.50
C LYS A 232 30.72 21.35 20.95
N GLY A 233 30.04 20.31 20.45
CA GLY A 233 30.29 18.90 20.74
C GLY A 233 29.20 18.25 21.58
N LEU A 234 29.38 16.96 21.87
CA LEU A 234 28.34 16.08 22.41
C LEU A 234 27.78 16.54 23.76
N ILE A 235 26.47 16.79 23.82
CA ILE A 235 25.70 16.75 25.06
C ILE A 235 25.25 15.30 25.31
N ASP A 236 26.21 14.46 25.70
CA ASP A 236 25.97 13.06 26.08
C ASP A 236 25.65 12.92 27.58
N GLU A 237 25.68 14.01 28.35
CA GLU A 237 25.42 14.01 29.79
C GLU A 237 23.91 13.98 30.13
N LEU A 238 23.47 12.91 30.81
CA LEU A 238 22.11 12.75 31.33
C LEU A 238 21.68 13.80 32.37
N LYS A 239 22.60 14.67 32.82
CA LYS A 239 22.37 15.68 33.86
C LYS A 239 21.39 16.76 33.43
N ASN A 240 21.34 17.10 32.14
CA ASN A 240 20.63 18.27 31.63
C ASN A 240 19.35 17.92 30.86
N CYS A 241 18.85 16.67 30.95
CA CYS A 241 17.71 16.19 30.16
C CYS A 241 16.40 16.98 30.37
N ASN A 242 16.26 17.70 31.49
CA ASN A 242 15.11 18.56 31.76
C ASN A 242 15.17 19.94 31.06
N VAL A 243 16.23 20.22 30.28
CA VAL A 243 16.39 21.42 29.42
C VAL A 243 16.98 21.11 28.04
N HIS A 244 17.59 19.93 27.86
CA HIS A 244 18.13 19.44 26.59
C HIS A 244 17.84 17.93 26.49
N ILE A 245 16.67 17.57 25.94
CA ILE A 245 16.41 16.19 25.52
C ILE A 245 17.32 15.86 24.33
N THR A 246 17.97 14.70 24.41
CA THR A 246 18.78 14.09 23.35
C THR A 246 18.42 12.61 23.23
N PRO A 247 18.86 11.88 22.19
CA PRO A 247 18.63 10.44 22.10
C PRO A 247 19.15 9.65 23.32
N ASN A 248 20.18 10.14 24.02
CA ASN A 248 20.66 9.52 25.25
C ASN A 248 19.71 9.76 26.44
N CYS A 249 19.09 10.94 26.53
CA CYS A 249 18.06 11.21 27.53
C CYS A 249 16.86 10.27 27.37
N LEU A 250 16.33 10.11 26.15
CA LEU A 250 15.19 9.23 25.88
C LEU A 250 15.51 7.76 26.14
N ARG A 251 16.73 7.30 25.78
CA ARG A 251 17.22 5.96 26.11
C ARG A 251 17.28 5.70 27.62
N ALA A 252 17.59 6.71 28.44
CA ALA A 252 17.62 6.61 29.89
C ALA A 252 16.22 6.72 30.52
N LEU A 253 15.40 7.67 30.06
CA LEU A 253 14.03 7.94 30.51
C LEU A 253 13.12 6.72 30.30
N TYR A 254 13.06 6.21 29.07
CA TYR A 254 12.24 5.05 28.69
C TYR A 254 13.00 3.73 28.74
N GLN A 255 14.24 3.73 29.24
CA GLN A 255 15.01 2.53 29.59
C GLN A 255 15.17 1.56 28.40
N PHE A 256 15.58 2.13 27.26
CA PHE A 256 15.75 1.43 25.98
C PHE A 256 16.67 0.21 26.08
N LEU A 257 16.30 -0.85 25.36
CA LEU A 257 16.98 -2.15 25.39
C LEU A 257 18.37 -2.10 24.70
N PRO A 258 19.48 -2.32 25.45
CA PRO A 258 20.81 -2.29 24.86
C PRO A 258 21.11 -3.55 24.04
N GLY A 259 21.85 -3.38 22.94
CA GLY A 259 22.39 -4.49 22.15
C GLY A 259 21.40 -5.16 21.17
N ILE A 260 20.25 -4.53 20.90
CA ILE A 260 19.36 -4.99 19.82
C ILE A 260 20.06 -4.85 18.45
N SER A 261 19.89 -5.88 17.62
CA SER A 261 20.38 -5.94 16.24
C SER A 261 19.20 -5.92 15.28
N ALA A 262 19.33 -5.17 14.19
CA ALA A 262 18.28 -5.01 13.18
C ALA A 262 17.89 -6.32 12.49
N ASN A 263 16.59 -6.57 12.37
CA ASN A 263 16.02 -7.73 11.69
C ASN A 263 15.44 -7.33 10.32
N PRO A 264 15.76 -8.04 9.22
CA PRO A 264 15.25 -7.72 7.88
C PRO A 264 13.74 -8.02 7.69
N LYS A 265 13.04 -8.54 8.71
CA LYS A 265 11.58 -8.67 8.74
C LYS A 265 10.86 -7.50 9.40
N ASN A 266 11.61 -6.61 10.06
CA ASN A 266 11.11 -5.42 10.72
C ASN A 266 11.42 -4.20 9.87
N SER A 267 10.63 -3.14 10.01
CA SER A 267 10.83 -1.88 9.30
C SER A 267 10.03 -0.78 9.97
N TYR A 268 10.54 0.45 9.90
CA TYR A 268 9.95 1.64 10.48
C TYR A 268 9.85 2.73 9.42
N GLY A 269 8.66 3.30 9.23
CA GLY A 269 8.40 4.42 8.34
C GLY A 269 8.09 5.71 9.08
N ILE A 270 8.55 6.83 8.52
CA ILE A 270 8.10 8.19 8.83
C ILE A 270 7.34 8.72 7.59
N VAL A 271 6.24 9.46 7.78
CA VAL A 271 5.47 10.09 6.68
C VAL A 271 5.58 11.61 6.78
N GLU A 272 6.12 12.21 5.73
CA GLU A 272 6.35 13.65 5.56
C GLU A 272 5.55 14.19 4.36
N TYR A 273 5.03 15.41 4.46
CA TYR A 273 4.19 16.00 3.42
C TYR A 273 4.84 17.26 2.84
N THR A 274 5.02 17.28 1.52
CA THR A 274 5.66 18.39 0.79
C THR A 274 4.81 19.67 0.94
N PRO A 275 5.38 20.86 1.22
CA PRO A 275 6.79 21.27 1.07
C PRO A 275 7.75 20.94 2.22
N GLN A 276 7.31 20.26 3.29
CA GLN A 276 8.24 19.88 4.36
C GLN A 276 9.17 18.75 3.95
N SER A 277 10.44 18.86 4.36
CA SER A 277 11.51 17.93 4.02
C SER A 277 12.73 18.15 4.92
N TYR A 278 13.42 17.06 5.26
CA TYR A 278 14.69 17.12 5.99
C TYR A 278 15.82 17.71 5.13
N LEU A 279 16.88 18.17 5.80
CA LEU A 279 18.16 18.54 5.17
C LEU A 279 19.25 17.53 5.56
N GLN A 280 19.87 16.87 4.57
CA GLN A 280 20.94 15.90 4.86
C GLN A 280 22.14 16.51 5.61
N GLY A 281 22.37 17.83 5.48
CA GLY A 281 23.39 18.55 6.24
C GLY A 281 23.09 18.62 7.75
N ASP A 282 21.81 18.72 8.12
CA ASP A 282 21.36 18.75 9.51
C ASP A 282 21.34 17.34 10.10
N LEU A 283 20.82 16.33 9.37
CA LEU A 283 21.00 14.92 9.74
C LEU A 283 22.49 14.57 9.98
N ASP A 284 23.40 15.00 9.11
CA ASP A 284 24.83 14.76 9.28
C ASP A 284 25.41 15.50 10.50
N LEU A 285 24.94 16.72 10.80
CA LEU A 285 25.33 17.51 11.98
C LEU A 285 24.84 16.86 13.29
N PHE A 286 23.60 16.39 13.33
CA PHE A 286 23.02 15.66 14.46
C PHE A 286 23.68 14.30 14.66
N PHE A 287 23.83 13.49 13.61
CA PHE A 287 24.50 12.20 13.71
C PHE A 287 25.98 12.34 14.07
N ALA A 288 26.69 13.40 13.62
CA ALA A 288 28.07 13.67 14.05
C ALA A 288 28.20 13.86 15.56
N ASN A 289 27.12 14.27 16.23
CA ASN A 289 27.03 14.32 17.68
C ASN A 289 26.48 12.99 18.24
N PHE A 290 25.21 12.67 18.02
CA PHE A 290 24.46 11.67 18.79
C PHE A 290 24.43 10.25 18.20
N SER A 291 24.87 10.05 16.95
CA SER A 291 24.98 8.71 16.35
C SER A 291 26.00 8.64 15.22
N LYS A 292 27.29 8.78 15.56
CA LYS A 292 28.41 8.94 14.61
C LYS A 292 28.53 7.86 13.52
N SER A 293 27.94 6.68 13.74
CA SER A 293 27.86 5.61 12.76
C SER A 293 26.91 5.90 11.57
N GLN A 294 26.05 6.92 11.69
CA GLN A 294 25.00 7.29 10.73
C GLN A 294 25.27 8.57 9.93
N VAL A 295 26.38 9.27 10.18
CA VAL A 295 26.83 10.37 9.32
C VAL A 295 26.91 9.90 7.86
N GLN A 296 26.42 10.70 6.92
CA GLN A 296 26.24 10.40 5.50
C GLN A 296 25.27 9.25 5.19
N ARG A 297 24.37 8.89 6.13
CA ARG A 297 23.22 8.02 5.84
C ARG A 297 21.96 8.85 5.62
N THR A 298 21.28 8.56 4.52
CA THR A 298 19.90 8.98 4.25
C THR A 298 18.90 7.98 4.87
N PRO A 299 17.63 8.35 5.05
CA PRO A 299 16.53 7.38 5.08
C PRO A 299 16.41 6.62 3.73
N ILE A 300 15.55 5.60 3.69
CA ILE A 300 15.12 4.97 2.43
C ILE A 300 13.93 5.79 1.90
N LEU A 301 14.13 6.57 0.84
CA LEU A 301 13.06 7.36 0.22
C LEU A 301 12.12 6.47 -0.60
N ASP A 302 10.86 6.41 -0.16
CA ASP A 302 9.70 6.00 -0.93
C ASP A 302 8.95 7.30 -1.33
N SER A 303 9.08 7.69 -2.60
CA SER A 303 8.58 8.96 -3.16
C SER A 303 7.17 8.79 -3.73
N ILE A 304 6.22 9.50 -3.14
CA ILE A 304 4.77 9.40 -3.43
C ILE A 304 4.34 10.72 -4.09
N ASP A 305 3.74 10.62 -5.28
CA ASP A 305 3.08 11.73 -6.00
C ASP A 305 3.90 13.01 -6.14
N GLY A 306 5.19 12.84 -6.41
CA GLY A 306 6.15 13.94 -6.59
C GLY A 306 6.91 14.34 -5.33
N GLY A 307 6.62 13.71 -4.19
CA GLY A 307 7.30 13.95 -2.93
C GLY A 307 8.80 13.66 -3.03
N THR A 308 9.62 14.70 -2.84
CA THR A 308 11.08 14.61 -2.89
C THR A 308 11.72 15.34 -1.73
N PRO A 309 12.87 14.86 -1.19
CA PRO A 309 13.66 15.59 -0.22
C PRO A 309 14.18 16.90 -0.82
N GLN A 310 13.45 17.99 -0.56
CA GLN A 310 13.68 19.28 -1.16
C GLN A 310 14.64 20.13 -0.32
N THR A 311 15.48 20.91 -0.99
CA THR A 311 16.48 21.77 -0.35
C THR A 311 16.39 23.23 -0.84
N THR A 312 15.24 23.63 -1.38
CA THR A 312 15.00 24.94 -2.00
C THR A 312 14.34 25.89 -1.01
N ASN A 313 13.27 25.42 -0.35
CA ASN A 313 12.64 26.14 0.74
C ASN A 313 13.29 25.66 2.04
N GLN A 314 14.17 26.50 2.58
CA GLN A 314 14.87 26.26 3.84
C GLN A 314 14.33 27.17 4.95
N GLY A 315 14.57 26.80 6.20
CA GLY A 315 14.01 27.42 7.38
C GLY A 315 13.18 26.41 8.16
N PHE A 316 13.24 26.46 9.49
CA PHE A 316 12.44 25.62 10.41
C PHE A 316 10.99 25.30 9.98
N ASN A 317 10.23 26.22 9.38
CA ASN A 317 8.87 25.95 8.92
C ASN A 317 8.77 24.91 7.80
N TYR A 318 9.86 24.67 7.06
CA TYR A 318 10.01 23.68 5.98
C TYR A 318 10.85 22.46 6.37
N ASN A 319 11.76 22.58 7.33
CA ASN A 319 12.69 21.48 7.67
C ASN A 319 12.52 20.95 9.10
N GLY A 320 12.05 21.78 10.04
CA GLY A 320 12.07 21.48 11.47
C GLY A 320 11.14 20.36 11.97
N GLU A 321 10.18 19.91 11.17
CA GLU A 321 9.39 18.70 11.44
C GLU A 321 10.15 17.46 10.92
N SER A 322 10.44 17.43 9.62
CA SER A 322 11.11 16.30 8.99
C SER A 322 12.53 16.04 9.50
N ASP A 323 13.27 17.07 9.92
CA ASP A 323 14.54 16.92 10.62
C ASP A 323 14.32 16.30 12.01
N LEU A 324 13.39 16.83 12.82
CA LEU A 324 13.05 16.31 14.16
C LEU A 324 12.67 14.81 14.10
N ASP A 325 11.72 14.45 13.24
CA ASP A 325 11.19 13.10 13.16
C ASP A 325 12.25 12.11 12.67
N LEU A 326 13.01 12.46 11.62
CA LEU A 326 14.04 11.57 11.08
C LEU A 326 15.29 11.50 11.95
N GLU A 327 15.74 12.59 12.57
CA GLU A 327 16.87 12.60 13.51
C GLU A 327 16.63 11.61 14.66
N TYR A 328 15.47 11.73 15.31
CA TYR A 328 15.13 10.91 16.47
C TYR A 328 14.75 9.48 16.07
N ALA A 329 13.95 9.28 15.02
CA ALA A 329 13.64 7.95 14.52
C ALA A 329 14.91 7.18 14.11
N MET A 330 15.77 7.77 13.28
CA MET A 330 16.99 7.11 12.79
C MET A 330 17.99 6.86 13.92
N ALA A 331 18.20 7.80 14.84
CA ALA A 331 19.16 7.61 15.92
C ALA A 331 18.69 6.60 16.98
N LEU A 332 17.39 6.52 17.26
CA LEU A 332 16.86 5.62 18.30
C LEU A 332 16.80 4.15 17.86
N ILE A 333 16.58 3.84 16.58
CA ILE A 333 16.49 2.45 16.08
C ILE A 333 17.82 1.84 15.58
N ASN A 334 18.88 2.64 15.43
CA ASN A 334 20.17 2.22 14.85
C ASN A 334 20.71 0.94 15.54
N PRO A 335 20.99 -0.16 14.81
CA PRO A 335 21.33 -0.22 13.39
C PRO A 335 20.19 -0.50 12.38
N GLN A 336 18.92 -0.47 12.80
CA GLN A 336 17.79 -0.59 11.87
C GLN A 336 17.68 0.65 10.96
N LYS A 337 16.97 0.52 9.83
CA LYS A 337 16.76 1.60 8.86
C LYS A 337 15.33 2.15 8.92
N THR A 338 15.24 3.47 8.73
CA THR A 338 13.99 4.20 8.56
C THR A 338 13.67 4.34 7.06
N THR A 339 12.41 4.10 6.68
CA THR A 339 11.82 4.53 5.42
C THR A 339 11.22 5.92 5.60
N LEU A 340 11.43 6.79 4.63
CA LEU A 340 10.74 8.07 4.49
C LEU A 340 9.70 7.92 3.38
N TYR A 341 8.43 8.02 3.73
CA TYR A 341 7.34 8.23 2.79
C TYR A 341 7.18 9.75 2.60
N GLN A 342 7.71 10.29 1.51
CA GLN A 342 7.58 11.71 1.18
C GLN A 342 6.41 11.87 0.20
N VAL A 343 5.41 12.67 0.56
CA VAL A 343 4.09 12.67 -0.11
C VAL A 343 3.77 14.01 -0.77
N GLY A 344 3.27 13.94 -2.01
CA GLY A 344 2.77 15.08 -2.80
C GLY A 344 3.84 16.10 -3.19
N ASP A 345 3.45 17.17 -3.85
CA ASP A 345 4.38 18.11 -4.49
C ASP A 345 4.37 19.54 -3.91
N PHE A 346 5.10 20.44 -4.56
CA PHE A 346 5.27 21.84 -4.17
C PHE A 346 4.09 22.78 -4.52
N VAL A 347 3.16 22.32 -5.35
CA VAL A 347 2.21 23.19 -6.07
C VAL A 347 0.77 22.90 -5.65
N GLU A 348 0.39 21.62 -5.63
CA GLU A 348 -0.91 21.13 -5.15
C GLU A 348 -0.86 20.71 -3.67
N GLY A 349 0.33 20.35 -3.18
CA GLY A 349 0.55 19.89 -1.80
C GLY A 349 0.22 18.41 -1.63
N ALA A 350 -0.36 18.02 -0.49
CA ALA A 350 -0.68 16.63 -0.20
C ALA A 350 -1.82 16.49 0.82
N SER A 351 -2.40 15.30 0.88
CA SER A 351 -3.34 14.87 1.92
C SER A 351 -2.97 13.48 2.49
N PHE A 352 -3.76 13.03 3.47
CA PHE A 352 -3.65 11.67 4.01
C PHE A 352 -4.12 10.59 3.02
N ASN A 353 -5.02 10.90 2.06
CA ASN A 353 -5.40 9.95 1.03
C ASN A 353 -4.21 9.56 0.16
N ASN A 354 -3.47 10.53 -0.42
CA ASN A 354 -2.35 10.21 -1.32
C ASN A 354 -1.32 9.26 -0.65
N PHE A 355 -1.14 9.34 0.68
CA PHE A 355 -0.37 8.36 1.45
C PHE A 355 -1.04 6.98 1.54
N LEU A 356 -2.32 6.91 1.90
CA LEU A 356 -3.08 5.65 1.95
C LEU A 356 -3.17 4.97 0.57
N ASP A 357 -3.37 5.74 -0.48
CA ASP A 357 -3.37 5.34 -1.89
C ASP A 357 -2.07 4.65 -2.28
N ALA A 358 -0.94 5.23 -1.87
CA ALA A 358 0.39 4.69 -2.08
C ALA A 358 0.65 3.35 -1.38
N ILE A 359 -0.05 3.07 -0.28
CA ILE A 359 0.13 1.87 0.55
C ILE A 359 -0.90 0.77 0.22
N ASP A 360 -2.14 1.13 -0.14
CA ASP A 360 -3.16 0.22 -0.64
C ASP A 360 -3.79 0.76 -1.94
N GLY A 361 -3.31 0.24 -3.07
CA GLY A 361 -3.84 0.61 -4.40
C GLY A 361 -5.30 0.23 -4.65
N SER A 362 -5.96 -0.52 -3.75
CA SER A 362 -7.42 -0.70 -3.81
C SER A 362 -8.18 0.53 -3.26
N TYR A 363 -7.56 1.30 -2.36
CA TYR A 363 -8.01 2.63 -1.93
C TYR A 363 -8.01 3.60 -3.12
N CYS A 364 -6.89 3.70 -3.83
CA CYS A 364 -6.68 4.62 -4.96
C CYS A 364 -7.56 4.37 -6.19
N THR A 365 -8.09 3.16 -6.37
CA THR A 365 -9.11 2.95 -7.41
C THR A 365 -10.47 3.56 -7.06
N TYR A 366 -10.63 4.10 -5.85
CA TYR A 366 -11.89 4.55 -5.29
C TYR A 366 -12.03 6.07 -5.32
N LEU A 367 -12.48 6.58 -6.46
CA LEU A 367 -12.74 8.00 -6.73
C LEU A 367 -13.93 8.53 -5.91
N GLY A 368 -13.65 8.96 -4.68
CA GLY A 368 -14.67 9.21 -3.65
C GLY A 368 -14.31 8.66 -2.27
N GLY A 369 -13.09 8.17 -2.08
CA GLY A 369 -12.40 8.43 -0.82
C GLY A 369 -12.08 9.92 -0.65
N ASP A 370 -12.07 10.67 -1.76
CA ASP A 370 -11.44 11.97 -1.90
C ASP A 370 -12.45 13.11 -1.77
N ASP A 371 -12.15 14.05 -0.88
CA ASP A 371 -12.84 15.32 -0.76
C ASP A 371 -12.22 16.34 -1.73
N PRO A 372 -13.04 16.99 -2.59
CA PRO A 372 -12.52 17.89 -3.62
C PRO A 372 -11.79 19.13 -3.07
N ILE A 373 -11.96 19.46 -1.79
CA ILE A 373 -11.32 20.59 -1.13
C ILE A 373 -9.99 20.16 -0.52
N GLN A 374 -9.95 18.99 0.14
CA GLN A 374 -8.80 18.57 0.95
C GLN A 374 -7.70 17.86 0.13
N ASP A 375 -8.08 17.02 -0.84
CA ASP A 375 -7.15 16.14 -1.53
C ASP A 375 -6.43 16.78 -2.73
N ALA A 376 -5.18 16.37 -2.95
CA ALA A 376 -4.34 16.79 -4.06
C ALA A 376 -4.58 15.89 -5.29
N THR A 377 -4.72 16.48 -6.49
CA THR A 377 -5.02 15.72 -7.72
C THR A 377 -3.76 15.43 -8.54
N TYR A 378 -3.53 14.16 -8.94
CA TYR A 378 -2.38 13.78 -9.76
C TYR A 378 -2.77 13.10 -11.10
N PRO A 379 -2.16 13.48 -12.25
CA PRO A 379 -1.08 14.46 -12.43
C PRO A 379 -1.50 15.90 -12.12
N ASP A 380 -0.61 16.66 -11.47
CA ASP A 380 -0.93 18.00 -10.96
C ASP A 380 -1.36 18.94 -12.11
N PRO A 381 -2.60 19.48 -12.07
CA PRO A 381 -3.10 20.37 -13.10
C PRO A 381 -2.57 21.82 -13.01
N PHE A 382 -1.77 22.17 -12.00
CA PHE A 382 -1.24 23.52 -11.77
C PHE A 382 0.21 23.74 -12.24
N GLY A 383 1.10 22.73 -12.20
CA GLY A 383 2.43 22.79 -12.85
C GLY A 383 3.59 21.98 -12.24
N GLY A 384 3.35 21.23 -11.16
CA GLY A 384 4.25 20.32 -10.47
C GLY A 384 4.29 18.91 -11.05
N TYR A 385 3.91 17.90 -10.28
CA TYR A 385 4.10 16.48 -10.60
C TYR A 385 3.20 16.00 -11.75
N GLN A 386 3.77 15.99 -12.95
CA GLN A 386 3.13 15.50 -14.18
C GLN A 386 3.12 13.95 -14.30
N GLY A 387 3.30 13.23 -13.19
CA GLY A 387 3.20 11.76 -13.14
C GLY A 387 1.79 11.28 -12.75
N PRO A 388 1.43 10.01 -13.03
CA PRO A 388 0.19 9.44 -12.55
C PRO A 388 0.22 9.21 -11.04
N GLU A 389 -0.96 9.23 -10.43
CA GLU A 389 -1.16 8.97 -9.01
C GLU A 389 -0.66 7.58 -8.57
N ASN A 390 -0.11 7.49 -7.35
CA ASN A 390 0.69 6.37 -6.88
C ASN A 390 -0.11 5.16 -6.36
N CYS A 391 -1.17 4.73 -7.05
CA CYS A 391 -2.04 3.61 -6.62
C CYS A 391 -1.28 2.30 -6.28
N GLY A 392 -1.02 2.07 -4.98
CA GLY A 392 -0.35 0.88 -4.45
C GLY A 392 1.11 0.76 -4.85
N GLY A 393 1.82 1.89 -4.96
CA GLY A 393 3.24 1.92 -5.34
C GLY A 393 4.19 1.28 -4.32
N PHE A 394 3.84 1.34 -3.03
CA PHE A 394 4.70 0.98 -1.90
C PHE A 394 4.05 -0.05 -0.97
N ALA A 395 4.81 -0.51 0.02
CA ALA A 395 4.32 -1.45 1.02
C ALA A 395 4.43 -0.84 2.42
N ALA A 396 3.42 -1.07 3.26
CA ALA A 396 3.44 -0.65 4.66
C ALA A 396 4.66 -1.24 5.40
N THR A 397 5.43 -0.37 6.04
CA THR A 397 6.41 -0.75 7.07
C THR A 397 5.70 -1.26 8.32
N LYS A 398 6.41 -1.91 9.25
CA LYS A 398 5.78 -2.57 10.43
C LYS A 398 5.47 -1.65 11.60
N VAL A 399 6.05 -0.46 11.60
CA VAL A 399 5.61 0.69 12.38
C VAL A 399 5.62 1.88 11.43
N ILE A 400 4.63 2.76 11.53
CA ILE A 400 4.56 4.02 10.79
C ILE A 400 4.27 5.11 11.81
N SER A 401 5.10 6.15 11.84
CA SER A 401 4.88 7.37 12.61
C SER A 401 4.67 8.54 11.65
N THR A 402 3.82 9.46 12.06
CA THR A 402 3.60 10.71 11.36
C THR A 402 3.05 11.73 12.36
N SER A 403 3.33 13.00 12.10
CA SER A 403 3.23 14.08 13.07
C SER A 403 2.19 15.16 12.68
N TYR A 404 1.37 14.84 11.68
CA TYR A 404 0.47 15.75 11.00
C TYR A 404 -1.00 15.55 11.36
N SER A 405 -1.78 16.63 11.37
CA SER A 405 -3.20 16.62 11.72
C SER A 405 -4.04 17.69 11.00
N TYR A 406 -5.30 17.37 10.76
CA TYR A 406 -6.39 18.34 10.56
C TYR A 406 -7.14 18.56 11.89
N ASN A 407 -8.04 19.55 11.97
CA ASN A 407 -9.06 19.52 13.01
C ASN A 407 -10.14 18.49 12.60
N GLU A 408 -10.70 17.75 13.54
CA GLU A 408 -11.83 16.84 13.27
C GLU A 408 -13.04 17.59 12.67
N ALA A 409 -13.20 18.87 13.03
CA ALA A 409 -14.25 19.74 12.52
C ALA A 409 -13.96 20.39 11.13
N ASP A 410 -12.77 20.18 10.54
CA ASP A 410 -12.47 20.58 9.16
C ASP A 410 -12.98 19.56 8.12
N LEU A 411 -13.30 18.34 8.57
CA LEU A 411 -13.54 17.17 7.73
C LEU A 411 -15.01 16.72 7.80
N THR A 412 -15.41 15.87 6.87
CA THR A 412 -16.70 15.18 6.97
C THR A 412 -16.51 13.84 7.69
N ALA A 413 -17.46 13.47 8.55
CA ALA A 413 -17.42 12.19 9.26
C ALA A 413 -17.29 10.97 8.31
N ALA A 414 -17.82 11.06 7.08
CA ALA A 414 -17.67 10.03 6.06
C ALA A 414 -16.20 9.89 5.58
N TYR A 415 -15.53 11.00 5.29
CA TYR A 415 -14.13 11.08 4.89
C TYR A 415 -13.19 10.55 6.00
N GLU A 416 -13.48 10.91 7.26
CA GLU A 416 -12.72 10.42 8.42
C GLU A 416 -12.92 8.92 8.67
N MET A 417 -14.18 8.45 8.71
CA MET A 417 -14.49 7.03 8.90
C MET A 417 -13.87 6.16 7.80
N ARG A 418 -13.82 6.67 6.56
CA ARG A 418 -13.18 5.98 5.43
C ARG A 418 -11.68 5.77 5.66
N GLN A 419 -10.93 6.82 5.98
CA GLN A 419 -9.49 6.71 6.29
C GLN A 419 -9.25 5.77 7.49
N CYS A 420 -10.09 5.84 8.52
CA CYS A 420 -10.04 4.93 9.67
C CYS A 420 -10.19 3.45 9.27
N ASN A 421 -11.09 3.13 8.33
CA ASN A 421 -11.24 1.75 7.84
C ASN A 421 -9.98 1.24 7.12
N GLU A 422 -9.14 2.13 6.58
CA GLU A 422 -7.84 1.74 6.01
C GLU A 422 -6.76 1.57 7.09
N TYR A 423 -6.69 2.46 8.09
CA TYR A 423 -5.81 2.26 9.24
C TYR A 423 -6.12 0.94 9.97
N LEU A 424 -7.40 0.53 10.03
CA LEU A 424 -7.81 -0.80 10.50
C LEU A 424 -7.24 -1.94 9.64
N LYS A 425 -7.27 -1.84 8.31
CA LYS A 425 -6.68 -2.84 7.39
C LYS A 425 -5.17 -2.92 7.56
N LEU A 426 -4.49 -1.80 7.80
CA LEU A 426 -3.05 -1.78 8.16
C LEU A 426 -2.79 -2.44 9.52
N GLY A 427 -3.70 -2.24 10.49
CA GLY A 427 -3.73 -2.97 11.76
C GLY A 427 -3.82 -4.49 11.56
N LEU A 428 -4.77 -4.95 10.74
CA LEU A 428 -4.94 -6.37 10.35
C LEU A 428 -3.71 -6.93 9.62
N ALA A 429 -3.01 -6.11 8.82
CA ALA A 429 -1.75 -6.47 8.16
C ALA A 429 -0.55 -6.52 9.13
N GLY A 430 -0.76 -6.25 10.42
CA GLY A 430 0.26 -6.32 11.46
C GLY A 430 1.21 -5.12 11.47
N THR A 431 0.74 -3.96 11.01
CA THR A 431 1.44 -2.67 11.10
C THR A 431 0.87 -1.85 12.25
N THR A 432 1.73 -1.12 12.95
CA THR A 432 1.33 -0.10 13.94
C THR A 432 1.33 1.27 13.27
N ILE A 433 0.23 2.03 13.41
CA ILE A 433 0.11 3.41 12.92
C ILE A 433 0.07 4.35 14.14
N LEU A 434 0.91 5.38 14.12
CA LEU A 434 1.04 6.38 15.18
C LEU A 434 0.81 7.78 14.62
N TYR A 435 -0.01 8.57 15.32
CA TYR A 435 -0.25 9.99 15.04
C TYR A 435 -0.01 10.82 16.30
N SER A 436 0.60 12.00 16.14
CA SER A 436 0.64 13.04 17.16
C SER A 436 -0.80 13.46 17.54
N SER A 437 -1.04 13.76 18.82
CA SER A 437 -2.39 14.11 19.31
C SER A 437 -2.74 15.60 19.21
N GLY A 438 -1.75 16.46 18.94
CA GLY A 438 -1.91 17.92 18.84
C GLY A 438 -1.19 18.68 19.96
N ASP A 439 -1.02 19.99 19.78
CA ASP A 439 -0.13 20.81 20.63
C ASP A 439 -0.81 21.99 21.33
N TYR A 440 -2.12 22.12 21.14
CA TYR A 440 -2.94 23.24 21.62
C TYR A 440 -3.96 22.81 22.69
N GLY A 441 -3.68 21.67 23.32
CA GLY A 441 -4.46 21.09 24.41
C GLY A 441 -5.84 20.62 23.98
N VAL A 442 -6.88 21.21 24.57
CA VAL A 442 -8.27 21.01 24.11
C VAL A 442 -8.66 21.87 22.89
N GLY A 443 -7.79 22.81 22.48
CA GLY A 443 -7.91 23.55 21.24
C GLY A 443 -7.29 22.81 20.05
N GLY A 444 -7.79 23.11 18.86
CA GLY A 444 -7.30 22.52 17.61
C GLY A 444 -6.05 23.20 17.07
N ASN A 445 -5.72 22.89 15.82
CA ASN A 445 -4.60 23.47 15.09
C ASN A 445 -4.63 25.02 15.16
N GLY A 446 -3.47 25.62 15.45
CA GLY A 446 -3.34 27.07 15.66
C GLY A 446 -4.02 27.60 16.95
N GLY A 447 -4.45 26.74 17.87
CA GLY A 447 -5.20 27.13 19.07
C GLY A 447 -6.71 27.28 18.87
N GLN A 448 -7.24 26.87 17.71
CA GLN A 448 -8.59 27.22 17.30
C GLN A 448 -9.68 26.40 17.99
N CYS A 449 -10.69 27.09 18.52
CA CYS A 449 -11.85 26.51 19.21
C CYS A 449 -13.16 26.92 18.53
N ILE A 450 -14.21 26.11 18.69
CA ILE A 450 -15.45 26.24 17.94
C ILE A 450 -16.44 27.13 18.70
N GLY A 451 -16.75 28.30 18.15
CA GLY A 451 -17.75 29.23 18.68
C GLY A 451 -19.20 28.69 18.60
N PRO A 452 -20.16 29.30 19.33
CA PRO A 452 -21.56 28.86 19.33
C PRO A 452 -22.27 28.94 17.96
N ASP A 453 -21.67 29.67 17.01
CA ASP A 453 -22.09 29.83 15.61
C ASP A 453 -21.31 28.91 14.63
N GLY A 454 -20.57 27.93 15.16
CA GLY A 454 -19.75 27.00 14.38
C GLY A 454 -18.56 27.65 13.68
N GLN A 455 -18.11 28.83 14.12
CA GLN A 455 -16.92 29.49 13.58
C GLN A 455 -15.71 29.24 14.48
N TYR A 456 -14.54 29.07 13.89
CA TYR A 456 -13.31 29.05 14.68
C TYR A 456 -13.00 30.44 15.25
N ASN A 457 -12.60 30.46 16.51
CA ASN A 457 -12.11 31.64 17.22
C ASN A 457 -10.63 31.50 17.61
N ASP A 458 -10.11 32.50 18.31
CA ASP A 458 -8.72 32.65 18.75
C ASP A 458 -8.31 31.78 19.96
N GLY A 459 -9.14 30.80 20.34
CA GLY A 459 -8.91 29.94 21.50
C GLY A 459 -9.35 30.57 22.83
N SER A 460 -9.94 31.76 22.82
CA SER A 460 -10.39 32.46 24.02
C SER A 460 -11.68 31.88 24.64
N SER A 461 -12.45 31.08 23.90
CA SER A 461 -13.71 30.49 24.36
C SER A 461 -14.21 29.36 23.44
N GLY A 462 -15.27 28.65 23.85
CA GLY A 462 -16.06 27.78 22.97
C GLY A 462 -15.87 26.28 23.20
N THR A 463 -16.24 25.50 22.19
CA THR A 463 -16.17 24.04 22.16
C THR A 463 -14.77 23.58 21.79
N PHE A 464 -14.31 22.53 22.44
CA PHE A 464 -13.04 21.85 22.22
C PHE A 464 -12.99 21.24 20.82
N ASN A 465 -11.81 21.23 20.21
CA ASN A 465 -11.63 20.95 18.78
C ASN A 465 -10.50 19.93 18.59
N PRO A 466 -10.79 18.61 18.71
CA PRO A 466 -9.76 17.58 18.71
C PRO A 466 -9.17 17.36 17.32
N SER A 467 -7.94 16.86 17.26
CA SER A 467 -7.21 16.63 16.01
C SER A 467 -7.50 15.27 15.37
N PHE A 468 -7.78 15.25 14.06
CA PHE A 468 -7.82 14.05 13.23
C PHE A 468 -6.49 13.88 12.48
N PRO A 469 -5.89 12.67 12.40
CA PRO A 469 -6.43 11.35 12.74
C PRO A 469 -6.25 10.92 14.21
N GLY A 470 -5.81 11.81 15.09
CA GLY A 470 -5.69 11.54 16.55
C GLY A 470 -6.98 11.02 17.19
N THR A 471 -8.15 11.41 16.68
CA THR A 471 -9.47 10.91 17.09
C THR A 471 -9.85 9.54 16.52
N CYS A 472 -9.11 9.01 15.53
CA CYS A 472 -9.40 7.71 14.93
C CYS A 472 -9.17 6.55 15.92
N PRO A 473 -10.07 5.56 16.04
CA PRO A 473 -9.97 4.47 17.02
C PRO A 473 -9.04 3.32 16.60
N TYR A 474 -8.47 3.36 15.38
CA TYR A 474 -7.63 2.29 14.82
C TYR A 474 -6.16 2.71 14.60
N ILE A 475 -5.77 3.88 15.11
CA ILE A 475 -4.39 4.34 15.26
C ILE A 475 -4.04 4.45 16.75
N THR A 476 -2.75 4.55 17.07
CA THR A 476 -2.28 4.90 18.42
C THR A 476 -2.03 6.40 18.48
N SER A 477 -2.86 7.14 19.22
CA SER A 477 -2.71 8.59 19.40
C SER A 477 -1.67 8.88 20.48
N VAL A 478 -0.66 9.69 20.17
CA VAL A 478 0.50 9.96 21.03
C VAL A 478 0.51 11.41 21.51
N GLY A 479 0.35 11.59 22.83
CA GLY A 479 0.44 12.89 23.50
C GLY A 479 1.84 13.22 24.03
N ALA A 480 1.95 14.41 24.61
CA ALA A 480 3.22 15.00 25.06
C ALA A 480 3.33 15.02 26.59
N THR A 481 4.47 14.55 27.10
CA THR A 481 4.93 14.75 28.49
C THR A 481 6.19 15.60 28.55
N GLN A 482 6.59 16.00 29.76
CA GLN A 482 7.84 16.71 30.02
C GLN A 482 8.54 16.15 31.27
N ILE A 483 9.88 16.22 31.29
CA ILE A 483 10.64 16.05 32.54
C ILE A 483 10.50 17.36 33.31
N LYS A 484 10.04 17.28 34.56
CA LYS A 484 9.77 18.47 35.40
C LYS A 484 10.99 19.39 35.47
N PRO A 485 10.86 20.73 35.36
CA PRO A 485 11.99 21.64 35.42
C PRO A 485 12.86 21.46 36.68
N GLY A 486 14.16 21.18 36.49
CA GLY A 486 15.12 20.91 37.56
C GLY A 486 15.17 19.46 38.06
N ALA A 487 14.33 18.55 37.54
CA ALA A 487 14.33 17.13 37.90
C ALA A 487 15.34 16.30 37.08
N SER A 488 15.70 15.13 37.61
CA SER A 488 16.56 14.15 36.93
C SER A 488 15.82 13.38 35.83
N VAL A 489 16.54 12.83 34.85
CA VAL A 489 15.98 11.96 33.78
C VAL A 489 15.27 10.69 34.27
N THR A 490 15.40 10.33 35.55
CA THR A 490 14.72 9.20 36.20
C THR A 490 13.60 9.63 37.18
N ALA A 491 13.20 10.90 37.16
CA ALA A 491 12.05 11.37 37.92
C ALA A 491 10.74 11.15 37.13
N PRO A 492 9.57 11.06 37.79
CA PRO A 492 8.28 11.03 37.11
C PRO A 492 8.09 12.26 36.22
N GLU A 493 7.61 12.02 35.00
CA GLU A 493 7.19 13.08 34.07
C GLU A 493 5.88 13.73 34.52
N GLU A 494 5.49 14.79 33.83
CA GLU A 494 4.17 15.42 33.90
C GLU A 494 3.63 15.66 32.48
N ALA A 495 2.35 15.97 32.34
CA ALA A 495 1.80 16.43 31.06
C ALA A 495 2.60 17.63 30.55
N CYS A 496 2.83 17.72 29.24
CA CYS A 496 3.53 18.85 28.67
C CYS A 496 2.63 20.08 28.72
N GLU A 497 2.95 21.04 29.61
CA GLU A 497 2.17 22.27 29.84
C GLU A 497 3.03 23.55 29.95
N THR A 498 4.35 23.48 29.72
CA THR A 498 5.26 24.65 29.83
C THR A 498 5.59 25.35 28.51
N VAL A 499 5.39 24.68 27.37
CA VAL A 499 5.86 25.12 26.03
C VAL A 499 4.86 24.85 24.91
N ILE A 500 4.03 23.83 25.09
CA ILE A 500 2.81 23.46 24.36
C ILE A 500 1.81 22.93 25.40
N PHE A 501 0.58 22.60 24.99
CA PHE A 501 -0.35 21.82 25.79
C PHE A 501 -0.67 20.50 25.09
N SER A 502 -0.51 19.36 25.77
CA SER A 502 -0.71 18.03 25.17
C SER A 502 -2.13 17.85 24.61
N GLY A 503 -2.25 17.63 23.29
CA GLY A 503 -3.52 17.45 22.59
C GLY A 503 -4.33 16.30 23.16
N GLY A 504 -5.56 16.58 23.58
CA GLY A 504 -6.37 15.58 24.28
C GLY A 504 -7.83 16.00 24.48
N GLY A 505 -8.69 15.02 24.74
CA GLY A 505 -10.13 15.24 24.87
C GLY A 505 -10.95 14.03 24.42
N PHE A 506 -12.06 14.30 23.73
CA PHE A 506 -12.98 13.29 23.20
C PHE A 506 -13.44 13.67 21.79
N SER A 507 -13.58 12.66 20.93
CA SER A 507 -14.05 12.79 19.55
C SER A 507 -15.53 13.18 19.47
N ASN A 508 -15.88 13.89 18.38
CA ASN A 508 -17.24 14.25 17.97
C ASN A 508 -17.76 13.36 16.82
N VAL A 509 -16.95 12.42 16.33
CA VAL A 509 -17.26 11.52 15.21
C VAL A 509 -17.19 10.05 15.60
N PHE A 510 -16.13 9.64 16.32
CA PHE A 510 -15.83 8.24 16.58
C PHE A 510 -16.44 7.71 17.88
N PRO A 511 -17.17 6.58 17.86
CA PRO A 511 -17.69 5.94 19.06
C PRO A 511 -16.55 5.39 19.93
N LEU A 512 -16.82 5.25 21.23
CA LEU A 512 -15.89 4.72 22.23
C LEU A 512 -15.55 3.25 21.92
N PRO A 513 -14.31 2.92 21.51
CA PRO A 513 -13.98 1.55 21.12
C PRO A 513 -13.99 0.60 22.31
N SER A 514 -14.27 -0.67 22.02
CA SER A 514 -14.43 -1.77 22.98
C SER A 514 -13.28 -1.84 23.99
N TYR A 515 -12.03 -1.78 23.50
CA TYR A 515 -10.80 -1.84 24.30
C TYR A 515 -10.61 -0.65 25.27
N GLN A 516 -11.10 0.54 24.92
CA GLN A 516 -10.94 1.76 25.73
C GLN A 516 -12.07 1.90 26.78
N SER A 517 -13.20 1.22 26.57
CA SER A 517 -14.45 1.48 27.29
C SER A 517 -14.34 1.41 28.82
N ALA A 518 -13.54 0.48 29.36
CA ALA A 518 -13.33 0.37 30.80
C ALA A 518 -12.54 1.55 31.38
N ALA A 519 -11.55 2.05 30.65
CA ALA A 519 -10.67 3.13 31.07
C ALA A 519 -11.41 4.48 31.09
N VAL A 520 -12.15 4.80 30.02
CA VAL A 520 -13.00 6.01 29.94
C VAL A 520 -14.11 6.00 31.01
N LYS A 521 -14.74 4.85 31.28
CA LYS A 521 -15.73 4.72 32.37
C LYS A 521 -15.09 4.94 33.75
N SER A 522 -13.88 4.44 33.97
CA SER A 522 -13.12 4.69 35.20
C SER A 522 -12.77 6.17 35.38
N PHE A 523 -12.34 6.84 34.31
CA PHE A 523 -12.09 8.28 34.30
C PHE A 523 -13.36 9.08 34.69
N PHE A 524 -14.50 8.83 34.03
CA PHE A 524 -15.74 9.54 34.34
C PHE A 524 -16.30 9.24 35.74
N ALA A 525 -16.08 8.04 36.29
CA ALA A 525 -16.54 7.68 37.63
C ALA A 525 -15.72 8.35 38.75
N ASN A 526 -14.41 8.54 38.56
CA ASN A 526 -13.50 9.03 39.60
C ASN A 526 -13.11 10.51 39.42
N HIS A 527 -13.06 10.99 38.18
CA HIS A 527 -12.55 12.30 37.77
C HIS A 527 -13.50 13.01 36.76
N PRO A 528 -14.81 13.16 37.06
CA PRO A 528 -15.76 13.79 36.15
C PRO A 528 -15.36 15.25 35.82
N PRO A 529 -15.17 15.60 34.53
CA PRO A 529 -14.79 16.96 34.13
C PRO A 529 -15.87 18.00 34.50
N PRO A 530 -15.48 19.25 34.87
CA PRO A 530 -16.41 20.32 35.23
C PRO A 530 -17.08 20.99 34.01
N TYR A 531 -17.36 20.22 32.96
CA TYR A 531 -17.71 20.70 31.62
C TYR A 531 -18.98 20.04 31.09
N THR A 532 -19.65 20.73 30.17
CA THR A 532 -20.94 20.32 29.60
C THR A 532 -20.82 19.97 28.12
N ALA A 533 -21.92 19.54 27.51
CA ALA A 533 -22.05 19.34 26.06
C ALA A 533 -21.70 20.60 25.24
N ALA A 534 -21.73 21.81 25.83
CA ALA A 534 -21.31 23.05 25.19
C ALA A 534 -19.78 23.27 25.16
N GLN A 535 -19.00 22.39 25.81
CA GLN A 535 -17.53 22.38 25.75
C GLN A 535 -16.99 21.19 24.96
N TYR A 536 -17.61 20.02 25.05
CA TYR A 536 -17.13 18.81 24.36
C TYR A 536 -18.22 17.73 24.33
N ASN A 537 -18.00 16.66 23.56
CA ASN A 537 -18.89 15.51 23.57
C ASN A 537 -18.81 14.74 24.90
N ASN A 538 -19.67 15.12 25.86
CA ASN A 538 -19.72 14.56 27.20
C ASN A 538 -20.62 13.31 27.34
N SER A 539 -20.97 12.66 26.22
CA SER A 539 -21.84 11.47 26.15
C SER A 539 -21.29 10.24 26.89
N GLN A 540 -19.97 10.20 27.15
CA GLN A 540 -19.22 9.02 27.61
C GLN A 540 -19.26 7.84 26.63
N THR A 541 -19.66 8.07 25.37
CA THR A 541 -19.78 7.05 24.31
C THR A 541 -18.95 7.35 23.06
N THR A 542 -18.01 8.31 23.12
CA THR A 542 -17.04 8.58 22.04
C THR A 542 -15.59 8.31 22.44
N ARG A 543 -14.71 8.16 21.44
CA ARG A 543 -13.27 7.89 21.57
C ARG A 543 -12.56 9.02 22.32
N GLY A 544 -11.93 8.70 23.46
CA GLY A 544 -11.06 9.63 24.19
C GLY A 544 -9.63 9.61 23.64
N LEU A 545 -8.91 10.73 23.69
CA LEU A 545 -7.52 10.84 23.22
C LEU A 545 -6.65 11.64 24.23
N PRO A 546 -5.33 11.38 24.32
CA PRO A 546 -4.56 10.39 23.54
C PRO A 546 -4.70 8.95 24.09
N ASP A 547 -3.98 7.99 23.48
CA ASP A 547 -3.92 6.61 23.97
C ASP A 547 -2.75 6.39 24.93
N ILE A 548 -1.61 7.01 24.63
CA ILE A 548 -0.37 7.04 25.42
C ILE A 548 0.34 8.37 25.14
N SER A 549 1.40 8.66 25.89
CA SER A 549 2.29 9.79 25.61
C SER A 549 3.75 9.38 25.55
N ALA A 550 4.59 10.27 25.02
CA ALA A 550 6.01 10.32 25.32
C ALA A 550 6.47 11.78 25.43
N ASN A 551 7.73 12.00 25.76
CA ASN A 551 8.26 13.33 25.97
C ASN A 551 8.09 14.19 24.71
N GLY A 552 7.54 15.39 24.85
CA GLY A 552 7.35 16.36 23.75
C GLY A 552 8.09 17.68 23.97
N ALA A 553 9.05 17.74 24.91
CA ALA A 553 9.65 18.97 25.38
C ALA A 553 11.18 18.99 25.30
N ASN A 554 11.76 20.16 25.04
CA ASN A 554 13.19 20.45 25.06
C ASN A 554 14.07 19.61 24.10
N TYR A 555 13.55 19.14 22.97
CA TYR A 555 14.32 18.33 22.03
C TYR A 555 15.43 19.15 21.38
N VAL A 556 16.68 18.69 21.50
CA VAL A 556 17.80 19.24 20.73
C VAL A 556 17.73 18.64 19.33
N VAL A 557 17.52 19.49 18.32
CA VAL A 557 17.39 19.14 16.89
C VAL A 557 18.39 19.96 16.08
N ALA A 558 18.99 19.41 15.03
CA ALA A 558 19.70 20.25 14.05
C ALA A 558 18.74 20.71 12.95
N VAL A 559 18.79 22.00 12.62
CA VAL A 559 17.94 22.63 11.62
C VAL A 559 18.61 23.90 11.11
N ASP A 560 18.58 24.13 9.80
CA ASP A 560 19.20 25.27 9.13
C ASP A 560 20.73 25.37 9.39
N GLY A 561 21.41 24.24 9.58
CA GLY A 561 22.83 24.15 9.96
C GLY A 561 23.14 24.52 11.41
N THR A 562 22.13 24.57 12.29
CA THR A 562 22.25 25.01 13.69
C THR A 562 21.48 24.10 14.64
N PHE A 563 21.94 23.96 15.89
CA PHE A 563 21.11 23.30 16.91
C PHE A 563 20.05 24.28 17.45
N ALA A 564 18.83 23.78 17.66
CA ALA A 564 17.76 24.50 18.35
C ALA A 564 17.04 23.58 19.34
N LEU A 565 16.33 24.18 20.30
CA LEU A 565 15.26 23.49 21.03
C LEU A 565 14.02 23.38 20.16
N VAL A 566 13.32 22.25 20.26
CA VAL A 566 12.07 21.97 19.58
C VAL A 566 11.08 21.32 20.56
N TYR A 567 9.79 21.61 20.37
CA TYR A 567 8.69 21.12 21.20
C TYR A 567 7.54 20.64 20.32
N GLY A 568 6.87 19.55 20.70
CA GLY A 568 5.71 19.05 19.99
C GLY A 568 5.28 17.64 20.41
N THR A 569 4.00 17.31 20.25
CA THR A 569 3.54 15.91 20.12
C THR A 569 4.17 15.25 18.89
N SER A 570 4.53 16.02 17.86
CA SER A 570 5.43 15.60 16.79
C SER A 570 6.71 14.96 17.32
N ALA A 571 7.35 15.50 18.36
CA ALA A 571 8.56 14.90 18.92
C ALA A 571 8.30 13.56 19.66
N SER A 572 7.07 13.35 20.14
CA SER A 572 6.69 12.16 20.93
C SER A 572 6.32 10.95 20.07
N SER A 573 5.62 11.16 18.96
CA SER A 573 5.17 10.12 18.01
C SER A 573 6.32 9.24 17.47
N PRO A 574 7.43 9.80 16.92
CA PRO A 574 8.51 9.02 16.34
C PRO A 574 9.37 8.32 17.41
N VAL A 575 9.33 8.79 18.66
CA VAL A 575 9.99 8.13 19.80
C VAL A 575 9.20 6.89 20.21
N VAL A 576 7.86 6.97 20.30
CA VAL A 576 7.01 5.79 20.49
C VAL A 576 7.15 4.81 19.33
N GLY A 577 7.23 5.29 18.08
CA GLY A 577 7.47 4.44 16.93
C GLY A 577 8.83 3.73 16.95
N ALA A 578 9.89 4.40 17.43
CA ALA A 578 11.19 3.77 17.67
C ALA A 578 11.14 2.71 18.78
N ILE A 579 10.43 2.98 19.89
CA ILE A 579 10.20 2.04 20.99
C ILE A 579 9.49 0.78 20.48
N ILE A 580 8.38 0.93 19.74
CA ILE A 580 7.60 -0.19 19.19
C ILE A 580 8.42 -0.95 18.13
N THR A 581 9.24 -0.25 17.34
CA THR A 581 10.20 -0.89 16.40
C THR A 581 11.17 -1.80 17.14
N LEU A 582 11.74 -1.36 18.27
CA LEU A 582 12.65 -2.18 19.09
C LEU A 582 11.92 -3.33 19.83
N ILE A 583 10.65 -3.16 20.20
CA ILE A 583 9.80 -4.26 20.68
C ILE A 583 9.59 -5.31 19.57
N ASN A 584 9.36 -4.88 18.33
CA ASN A 584 9.26 -5.77 17.17
C ASN A 584 10.58 -6.52 16.92
N GLU A 585 11.75 -5.87 17.03
CA GLU A 585 13.05 -6.55 16.96
C GLU A 585 13.15 -7.69 18.00
N ALA A 586 12.82 -7.41 19.26
CA ALA A 586 12.87 -8.40 20.34
C ALA A 586 11.88 -9.56 20.10
N ARG A 587 10.71 -9.28 19.52
CA ARG A 587 9.70 -10.28 19.11
C ARG A 587 10.21 -11.16 17.95
N PHE A 588 10.76 -10.58 16.90
CA PHE A 588 11.32 -11.34 15.77
C PHE A 588 12.54 -12.18 16.19
N ALA A 589 13.36 -11.70 17.14
CA ALA A 589 14.49 -12.45 17.69
C ALA A 589 14.07 -13.74 18.44
N ILE A 590 12.83 -13.82 18.95
CA ILE A 590 12.23 -15.04 19.54
C ILE A 590 11.26 -15.76 18.60
N GLY A 591 11.17 -15.34 17.33
CA GLY A 591 10.33 -15.98 16.31
C GLY A 591 8.85 -15.57 16.28
N LYS A 592 8.46 -14.51 17.01
CA LYS A 592 7.12 -13.89 16.89
C LYS A 592 7.07 -12.90 15.72
N GLY A 593 5.87 -12.52 15.29
CA GLY A 593 5.64 -11.40 14.36
C GLY A 593 5.70 -10.02 15.03
N SER A 594 5.42 -8.97 14.27
CA SER A 594 5.21 -7.60 14.77
C SER A 594 4.04 -7.53 15.77
N VAL A 595 3.93 -6.44 16.53
CA VAL A 595 2.76 -6.20 17.41
C VAL A 595 1.49 -5.90 16.62
N GLY A 596 1.57 -5.11 15.54
CA GLY A 596 0.39 -4.63 14.79
C GLY A 596 -0.31 -3.47 15.50
N PHE A 597 -1.61 -3.32 15.30
CA PHE A 597 -2.41 -2.37 16.08
C PHE A 597 -2.33 -2.72 17.58
N ILE A 598 -1.83 -1.77 18.40
CA ILE A 598 -1.32 -2.06 19.75
C ILE A 598 -2.26 -1.62 20.88
N ASN A 599 -3.20 -0.69 20.65
CA ASN A 599 -4.09 -0.15 21.70
C ASN A 599 -4.75 -1.26 22.55
N PRO A 600 -5.33 -2.34 21.99
CA PRO A 600 -5.97 -3.38 22.80
C PRO A 600 -4.99 -4.14 23.70
N THR A 601 -3.70 -4.16 23.37
CA THR A 601 -2.64 -4.68 24.25
C THR A 601 -2.28 -3.68 25.36
N LEU A 602 -2.27 -2.37 25.07
CA LEU A 602 -1.95 -1.32 26.05
C LEU A 602 -3.06 -1.18 27.11
N TYR A 603 -4.31 -1.01 26.70
CA TYR A 603 -5.45 -0.87 27.63
C TYR A 603 -5.68 -2.13 28.48
N ALA A 604 -5.30 -3.31 28.00
CA ALA A 604 -5.31 -4.55 28.77
C ALA A 604 -4.09 -4.72 29.72
N ASN A 605 -3.03 -3.91 29.57
CA ASN A 605 -1.79 -4.00 30.34
C ASN A 605 -1.24 -2.60 30.72
N PRO A 606 -2.01 -1.71 31.39
CA PRO A 606 -1.58 -0.34 31.68
C PRO A 606 -0.29 -0.26 32.52
N GLY A 607 -0.01 -1.27 33.34
CA GLY A 607 1.25 -1.39 34.09
C GLY A 607 2.51 -1.61 33.23
N ALA A 608 2.39 -1.65 31.90
CA ALA A 608 3.52 -1.56 30.96
C ALA A 608 3.99 -0.10 30.70
N LEU A 609 3.35 0.87 31.37
CA LEU A 609 3.51 2.31 31.19
C LEU A 609 3.71 3.00 32.55
N ASN A 610 4.22 4.23 32.53
CA ASN A 610 4.31 5.11 33.70
C ASN A 610 3.07 6.00 33.74
N ASP A 611 2.24 5.83 34.76
CA ASP A 611 1.07 6.66 35.07
C ASP A 611 1.47 8.13 35.30
N ILE A 612 0.78 9.09 34.67
CA ILE A 612 1.17 10.51 34.66
C ILE A 612 0.09 11.36 35.36
N THR A 613 0.27 11.57 36.66
CA THR A 613 -0.81 12.09 37.52
C THR A 613 -0.71 13.60 37.81
N SER A 614 -0.20 14.41 36.87
CA SER A 614 -0.03 15.86 37.06
C SER A 614 0.16 16.65 35.76
N GLY A 615 -0.31 17.90 35.76
CA GLY A 615 -0.35 18.82 34.60
C GLY A 615 -1.71 18.77 33.89
N GLY A 616 -1.95 19.69 32.95
CA GLY A 616 -3.21 19.77 32.20
C GLY A 616 -3.04 19.99 30.69
N ASN A 617 -4.14 20.26 30.01
CA ASN A 617 -4.15 20.65 28.59
C ASN A 617 -5.08 21.84 28.28
N GLN A 618 -4.73 22.95 28.89
CA GLN A 618 -5.39 24.26 28.86
C GLN A 618 -5.71 24.73 27.42
N GLY A 619 -6.90 25.29 27.22
CA GLY A 619 -7.39 25.71 25.90
C GLY A 619 -8.86 26.15 25.89
N CYS A 620 -9.31 26.78 24.80
CA CYS A 620 -10.69 27.26 24.59
C CYS A 620 -11.26 28.12 25.73
N GLY A 621 -10.42 28.97 26.34
CA GLY A 621 -10.77 29.77 27.52
C GLY A 621 -10.92 28.98 28.83
N THR A 622 -10.52 27.71 28.85
CA THR A 622 -10.67 26.80 30.00
C THR A 622 -9.32 26.24 30.48
N PRO A 623 -9.24 25.72 31.72
CA PRO A 623 -8.13 24.90 32.18
C PRO A 623 -7.88 23.59 31.42
N GLY A 624 -8.74 23.23 30.45
CA GLY A 624 -8.68 21.92 29.80
C GLY A 624 -9.00 20.78 30.77
N PHE A 625 -8.56 19.57 30.43
CA PHE A 625 -8.55 18.44 31.35
C PHE A 625 -7.27 18.45 32.21
N THR A 626 -7.19 17.57 33.18
CA THR A 626 -6.05 17.43 34.10
C THR A 626 -5.63 15.97 34.13
N ALA A 627 -4.32 15.73 34.14
CA ALA A 627 -3.76 14.40 34.18
C ALA A 627 -3.93 13.77 35.57
N VAL A 628 -4.40 12.53 35.63
CA VAL A 628 -4.88 11.84 36.84
C VAL A 628 -4.37 10.39 36.86
N SER A 629 -4.75 9.58 37.85
CA SER A 629 -4.25 8.19 37.90
C SER A 629 -5.10 7.26 37.03
N GLY A 630 -4.45 6.56 36.10
CA GLY A 630 -5.08 5.64 35.16
C GLY A 630 -5.05 6.17 33.73
N TRP A 631 -6.19 6.12 33.02
CA TRP A 631 -6.33 6.79 31.72
C TRP A 631 -6.91 8.18 31.90
N ASP A 632 -6.34 9.16 31.20
CA ASP A 632 -6.90 10.50 31.13
C ASP A 632 -6.84 11.12 29.71
N PRO A 633 -7.69 12.11 29.40
CA PRO A 633 -7.70 12.84 28.14
C PRO A 633 -6.63 13.95 28.06
N VAL A 634 -5.44 13.73 28.64
CA VAL A 634 -4.26 14.62 28.57
C VAL A 634 -3.02 13.84 28.12
N THR A 635 -2.82 12.65 28.70
CA THR A 635 -1.64 11.79 28.53
C THR A 635 -1.98 10.33 28.22
N GLY A 636 -3.27 9.99 28.12
CA GLY A 636 -3.73 8.65 27.80
C GLY A 636 -3.42 7.70 28.96
N LEU A 637 -2.83 6.55 28.66
CA LEU A 637 -2.34 5.59 29.67
C LEU A 637 -0.93 5.92 30.19
N GLY A 638 -0.39 7.11 29.90
CA GLY A 638 0.96 7.52 30.30
C GLY A 638 2.08 7.04 29.36
N THR A 639 3.33 6.97 29.86
CA THR A 639 4.53 6.86 29.00
C THR A 639 5.21 5.48 29.00
N PRO A 640 5.83 5.01 27.90
CA PRO A 640 6.39 3.66 27.80
C PRO A 640 7.42 3.26 28.88
N ASN A 641 7.21 2.12 29.54
CA ASN A 641 8.13 1.55 30.52
C ASN A 641 8.66 0.18 30.05
N PHE A 642 9.82 0.16 29.37
CA PHE A 642 10.40 -1.04 28.77
C PHE A 642 10.58 -2.25 29.72
N PRO A 643 11.10 -2.12 30.96
CA PRO A 643 11.32 -3.26 31.83
C PRO A 643 10.10 -3.72 32.65
N SER A 644 9.04 -2.93 32.78
CA SER A 644 7.78 -3.37 33.42
C SER A 644 7.03 -4.41 32.57
N ALA A 645 7.18 -4.35 31.24
CA ALA A 645 6.72 -5.39 30.33
C ALA A 645 7.44 -6.73 30.59
N PRO A 646 6.83 -7.90 30.28
CA PRO A 646 7.45 -9.23 30.46
C PRO A 646 8.68 -9.52 29.56
N ILE A 647 9.25 -8.48 28.95
CA ILE A 647 10.51 -8.47 28.19
C ILE A 647 11.69 -8.90 29.08
N GLN A 648 11.68 -8.66 30.39
CA GLN A 648 12.77 -9.16 31.26
C GLN A 648 12.85 -10.70 31.27
N THR A 649 11.72 -11.40 31.07
CA THR A 649 11.66 -12.85 30.85
C THR A 649 12.24 -13.23 29.48
N VAL A 650 11.99 -12.42 28.45
CA VAL A 650 12.55 -12.60 27.08
C VAL A 650 14.06 -12.42 27.08
N LEU A 651 14.58 -11.34 27.70
CA LEU A 651 16.01 -11.10 27.87
C LEU A 651 16.68 -12.23 28.67
N SER A 652 16.03 -12.71 29.73
CA SER A 652 16.50 -13.86 30.51
C SER A 652 16.56 -15.13 29.65
N ALA A 653 15.57 -15.38 28.80
CA ALA A 653 15.54 -16.51 27.87
C ALA A 653 16.58 -16.40 26.74
N ILE A 654 16.82 -15.19 26.21
CA ILE A 654 17.87 -14.90 25.22
C ILE A 654 19.25 -15.11 25.85
N MET A 655 19.51 -14.51 27.02
CA MET A 655 20.75 -14.73 27.79
C MET A 655 20.96 -16.20 28.15
N PHE A 656 19.90 -16.94 28.50
CA PHE A 656 19.98 -18.37 28.74
C PHE A 656 20.32 -19.17 27.48
N ARG A 657 19.73 -18.84 26.32
CA ARG A 657 20.06 -19.46 25.02
C ARG A 657 21.50 -19.14 24.58
N LEU A 658 21.95 -17.90 24.73
CA LEU A 658 23.33 -17.47 24.45
C LEU A 658 24.33 -18.17 25.38
N ARG A 659 24.06 -18.25 26.69
CA ARG A 659 24.87 -19.04 27.64
C ARG A 659 24.91 -20.52 27.28
N LYS A 660 23.81 -21.11 26.79
CA LYS A 660 23.78 -22.50 26.28
C LYS A 660 24.59 -22.69 24.99
N ALA A 661 24.59 -21.70 24.09
CA ALA A 661 25.41 -21.73 22.87
C ALA A 661 26.91 -21.59 23.19
N ALA A 662 27.27 -20.63 24.04
CA ALA A 662 28.64 -20.45 24.52
C ALA A 662 29.16 -21.68 25.28
N SER A 663 28.34 -22.29 26.15
CA SER A 663 28.71 -23.53 26.87
C SER A 663 28.95 -24.71 25.91
N ARG A 664 28.23 -24.78 24.79
CA ARG A 664 28.49 -25.80 23.76
C ARG A 664 29.81 -25.54 23.04
N LEU A 665 30.09 -24.30 22.65
CA LEU A 665 31.36 -23.89 22.02
C LEU A 665 32.58 -24.08 22.94
N LEU A 666 32.41 -23.92 24.25
CA LEU A 666 33.46 -24.16 25.25
C LEU A 666 33.63 -25.65 25.63
N SER A 667 32.70 -26.53 25.25
CA SER A 667 32.76 -27.97 25.57
C SER A 667 33.60 -28.81 24.59
N THR A 668 34.01 -28.24 23.45
CA THR A 668 34.80 -28.95 22.44
C THR A 668 36.31 -28.74 22.64
N SER A 669 36.90 -29.47 23.57
CA SER A 669 38.37 -29.54 23.71
C SER A 669 39.00 -30.33 22.55
N PRO A 670 40.16 -29.91 22.01
CA PRO A 670 40.82 -30.62 20.91
C PRO A 670 41.50 -31.90 21.41
N VAL A 671 41.18 -33.05 20.79
CA VAL A 671 41.86 -34.32 21.08
C VAL A 671 43.19 -34.37 20.33
N SER A 672 44.30 -34.53 21.07
CA SER A 672 45.62 -34.75 20.48
C SER A 672 45.75 -36.17 19.97
N LEU A 673 46.11 -36.33 18.70
CA LEU A 673 46.43 -37.62 18.08
C LEU A 673 47.90 -37.97 18.32
N SER A 674 48.15 -38.92 19.22
CA SER A 674 49.46 -39.58 19.37
C SER A 674 49.30 -41.08 19.21
N THR A 675 50.11 -41.69 18.34
CA THR A 675 49.97 -43.09 17.93
C THR A 675 50.94 -44.02 18.67
N ARG A 676 50.43 -45.11 19.25
CA ARG A 676 51.20 -46.33 19.53
C ARG A 676 50.30 -47.56 19.64
N THR A 677 50.93 -48.73 19.58
CA THR A 677 50.32 -49.99 19.11
C THR A 677 50.31 -51.11 20.15
N ARG A 678 49.30 -52.00 20.02
CA ARG A 678 49.19 -53.36 20.59
C ARG A 678 49.31 -53.52 22.11
N SER A 679 48.26 -54.10 22.71
CA SER A 679 48.22 -55.56 22.95
C SER A 679 46.82 -56.01 23.42
N ILE A 680 46.60 -57.32 23.51
CA ILE A 680 45.36 -57.95 23.98
C ILE A 680 45.66 -58.64 25.32
N ASN A 681 44.76 -58.51 26.29
CA ASN A 681 44.38 -59.62 27.17
C ASN A 681 43.06 -59.36 27.92
N THR A 682 42.42 -60.45 28.35
CA THR A 682 41.13 -60.51 29.02
C THR A 682 41.25 -60.42 30.54
N PHE A 683 40.18 -59.97 31.23
CA PHE A 683 39.41 -60.81 32.19
C PHE A 683 38.13 -60.08 32.67
N THR A 684 37.22 -60.82 33.30
CA THR A 684 35.84 -60.47 33.71
C THR A 684 35.60 -60.87 35.19
N PRO A 685 34.41 -60.72 35.81
CA PRO A 685 33.28 -59.76 35.67
C PRO A 685 32.87 -59.12 37.03
N VAL A 686 31.72 -58.41 37.07
CA VAL A 686 30.65 -58.32 38.12
C VAL A 686 29.86 -57.01 37.86
N HIS A 687 28.64 -56.97 37.30
CA HIS A 687 27.30 -57.29 37.86
C HIS A 687 26.94 -56.47 39.12
N LEU A 688 25.76 -55.87 39.33
CA LEU A 688 24.42 -55.79 38.69
C LEU A 688 23.77 -54.45 39.17
N ARG A 689 22.66 -53.83 38.70
CA ARG A 689 21.65 -54.04 37.62
C ARG A 689 20.87 -52.71 37.45
N LEU A 690 20.40 -52.33 36.24
CA LEU A 690 19.05 -51.77 35.97
C LEU A 690 18.82 -51.46 34.48
N GLN A 691 17.57 -51.20 34.07
CA GLN A 691 17.09 -51.40 32.70
C GLN A 691 16.98 -50.12 31.86
N THR A 692 17.23 -50.25 30.56
CA THR A 692 16.83 -49.31 29.51
C THR A 692 15.87 -49.98 28.52
N ARG A 693 14.96 -49.21 27.92
CA ARG A 693 14.31 -49.53 26.65
C ARG A 693 14.07 -48.23 25.86
N GLN A 694 14.26 -48.31 24.55
CA GLN A 694 14.05 -47.22 23.59
C GLN A 694 12.61 -47.22 23.07
N PRO A 695 12.24 -46.21 22.27
CA PRO A 695 11.67 -46.51 20.95
C PRO A 695 12.49 -45.89 19.80
N ALA A 696 12.25 -46.32 18.57
CA ALA A 696 12.97 -45.87 17.37
C ALA A 696 12.04 -45.64 16.16
N VAL A 697 12.25 -44.49 15.50
CA VAL A 697 12.15 -44.15 14.06
C VAL A 697 11.16 -44.94 13.15
N ALA A 698 10.12 -44.21 12.69
CA ALA A 698 9.59 -43.97 11.32
C ALA A 698 9.68 -45.04 10.18
N PRO A 699 8.79 -44.98 9.15
CA PRO A 699 9.05 -44.11 7.98
C PRO A 699 7.80 -43.44 7.33
N LEU A 700 7.98 -42.83 6.14
CA LEU A 700 7.00 -42.07 5.32
C LEU A 700 6.03 -43.03 4.53
N GLN A 701 5.03 -42.64 3.70
CA GLN A 701 4.93 -41.53 2.72
C GLN A 701 3.53 -41.43 2.01
N ARG A 702 3.20 -40.22 1.47
CA ARG A 702 2.39 -39.92 0.24
C ARG A 702 0.84 -40.02 0.15
N ARG A 703 0.28 -38.92 -0.42
CA ARG A 703 -0.77 -38.76 -1.48
C ARG A 703 -2.28 -38.57 -1.16
N TRP A 704 -2.73 -37.34 -1.49
CA TRP A 704 -3.84 -36.94 -2.39
C TRP A 704 -5.32 -37.36 -2.18
N ALA A 705 -6.15 -36.30 -2.20
CA ALA A 705 -7.42 -36.12 -2.95
C ALA A 705 -8.78 -36.55 -2.34
N SER A 706 -9.64 -35.52 -2.27
CA SER A 706 -11.11 -35.38 -2.47
C SER A 706 -12.12 -36.51 -2.24
N GLU A 707 -13.33 -36.06 -1.85
CA GLU A 707 -14.63 -36.75 -1.89
C GLU A 707 -14.78 -37.97 -0.93
N ASP A 708 -15.98 -38.36 -0.49
CA ASP A 708 -17.34 -37.89 -0.82
C ASP A 708 -18.30 -37.91 0.40
N LEU A 709 -19.54 -37.44 0.22
CA LEU A 709 -20.67 -37.56 1.15
C LEU A 709 -21.24 -38.99 1.16
N THR A 710 -21.73 -39.50 2.31
CA THR A 710 -23.08 -40.12 2.42
C THR A 710 -23.51 -40.46 3.85
N GLN A 711 -24.84 -40.57 4.00
CA GLN A 711 -25.65 -40.74 5.21
C GLN A 711 -25.45 -42.09 5.94
N SER A 712 -25.70 -42.13 7.27
CA SER A 712 -26.69 -43.05 7.87
C SER A 712 -26.97 -42.75 9.36
N GLU A 713 -28.26 -42.69 9.69
CA GLU A 713 -28.85 -42.89 11.04
C GLU A 713 -29.20 -44.41 11.21
N PRO A 714 -29.81 -44.93 12.31
CA PRO A 714 -30.45 -44.25 13.45
C PRO A 714 -30.24 -44.91 14.85
N SER A 715 -31.13 -44.51 15.78
CA SER A 715 -31.50 -45.11 17.08
C SER A 715 -30.69 -44.69 18.32
N ALA A 716 -31.26 -44.62 19.53
CA ALA A 716 -32.66 -44.38 19.96
C ALA A 716 -32.69 -44.22 21.50
N ASP A 717 -33.83 -43.75 22.03
CA ASP A 717 -34.36 -44.01 23.38
C ASP A 717 -33.63 -43.47 24.65
N ARG A 718 -34.40 -42.63 25.36
CA ARG A 718 -34.53 -42.54 26.83
C ARG A 718 -33.42 -41.85 27.66
N GLU A 719 -33.72 -41.23 28.80
CA GLU A 719 -34.90 -40.51 29.36
C GLU A 719 -34.48 -40.05 30.78
N THR A 720 -35.31 -39.24 31.46
CA THR A 720 -35.13 -38.77 32.86
C THR A 720 -33.94 -37.79 33.08
N ASP A 721 -34.01 -36.81 34.00
CA ASP A 721 -35.15 -36.40 34.85
C ASP A 721 -35.20 -34.88 35.05
N ALA A 722 -36.33 -34.38 35.57
CA ALA A 722 -36.61 -32.95 35.68
C ALA A 722 -36.57 -32.41 37.13
N GLN A 723 -36.13 -31.16 37.29
CA GLN A 723 -36.60 -30.24 38.35
C GLN A 723 -36.38 -28.79 37.87
N TYR A 724 -37.39 -27.93 37.67
CA TYR A 724 -38.47 -27.36 38.53
C TYR A 724 -38.02 -26.23 39.48
N GLY A 725 -38.77 -25.11 39.46
CA GLY A 725 -38.50 -23.85 40.19
C GLY A 725 -38.42 -22.64 39.24
N ASP A 726 -39.44 -22.29 38.46
CA ASP A 726 -40.77 -21.80 38.89
C ASP A 726 -40.64 -20.41 39.58
N ASN A 727 -40.79 -19.28 38.87
CA ASN A 727 -42.03 -18.53 38.50
C ASN A 727 -42.07 -17.17 39.28
N SER A 728 -42.89 -16.13 39.02
CA SER A 728 -44.09 -15.97 38.18
C SER A 728 -44.54 -14.49 38.02
N ILE A 729 -45.23 -14.17 36.90
CA ILE A 729 -46.50 -13.36 36.79
C ILE A 729 -46.47 -11.85 37.18
N ALA A 730 -47.19 -10.91 36.55
CA ALA A 730 -47.91 -10.74 35.25
C ALA A 730 -48.25 -9.21 35.11
N ALA A 731 -49.09 -8.64 34.24
CA ALA A 731 -50.11 -9.08 33.27
C ALA A 731 -50.25 -7.98 32.16
N SER A 732 -51.17 -7.94 31.19
CA SER A 732 -52.43 -8.68 30.96
C SER A 732 -52.88 -8.61 29.47
N SER A 733 -53.43 -9.72 28.95
CA SER A 733 -54.61 -9.87 28.05
C SER A 733 -54.78 -9.01 26.75
N GLU A 734 -55.61 -9.37 25.74
CA GLU A 734 -56.59 -10.47 25.60
C GLU A 734 -56.77 -10.91 24.12
N THR A 735 -56.77 -12.23 23.88
CA THR A 735 -57.64 -13.05 22.96
C THR A 735 -57.97 -12.60 21.50
N GLN A 736 -57.56 -13.36 20.46
CA GLN A 736 -58.31 -14.45 19.75
C GLN A 736 -59.35 -13.96 18.70
N ASP A 737 -59.62 -14.63 17.57
CA ASP A 737 -59.03 -15.82 16.88
C ASP A 737 -59.26 -15.66 15.34
N ALA A 738 -59.32 -16.60 14.37
CA ALA A 738 -59.49 -18.06 14.35
C ALA A 738 -59.07 -18.70 12.99
N GLU A 739 -58.87 -20.03 12.97
CA GLU A 739 -59.24 -21.02 11.91
C GLU A 739 -58.81 -20.87 10.41
N HIS A 740 -58.69 -21.93 9.58
CA HIS A 740 -58.26 -23.34 9.73
C HIS A 740 -58.15 -24.04 8.34
N HIS A 741 -57.18 -24.97 8.15
CA HIS A 741 -57.20 -26.05 7.11
C HIS A 741 -57.26 -25.67 5.58
N VAL A 742 -57.12 -26.57 4.58
CA VAL A 742 -56.23 -27.73 4.23
C VAL A 742 -56.65 -28.24 2.81
N THR A 743 -56.06 -29.32 2.27
CA THR A 743 -56.34 -30.01 0.96
C THR A 743 -55.66 -29.36 -0.27
N GLN A 744 -54.72 -30.01 -0.98
CA GLN A 744 -54.79 -31.11 -2.00
C GLN A 744 -55.06 -30.59 -3.44
N GLU A 745 -54.73 -31.26 -4.56
CA GLU A 745 -53.78 -32.34 -4.94
C GLU A 745 -53.88 -32.51 -6.49
N SER A 746 -53.32 -33.58 -7.09
CA SER A 746 -53.30 -33.98 -8.53
C SER A 746 -52.44 -33.09 -9.45
N VAL A 747 -51.48 -33.57 -10.27
CA VAL A 747 -51.05 -34.90 -10.79
C VAL A 747 -51.85 -35.46 -11.98
N GLU A 748 -51.21 -35.42 -13.16
CA GLU A 748 -51.10 -36.46 -14.22
C GLU A 748 -50.03 -35.96 -15.24
N SER A 749 -49.04 -36.68 -15.78
CA SER A 749 -48.91 -38.08 -16.29
C SER A 749 -49.59 -38.29 -17.67
N PRO A 750 -49.05 -39.13 -18.60
CA PRO A 750 -48.17 -40.30 -18.37
C PRO A 750 -46.91 -40.44 -19.27
N SER A 751 -46.26 -41.61 -19.14
CA SER A 751 -45.04 -42.18 -19.79
C SER A 751 -45.42 -43.09 -21.02
N PRO A 752 -44.66 -44.10 -21.54
CA PRO A 752 -43.33 -44.68 -21.21
C PRO A 752 -42.41 -45.14 -22.41
N ALA A 753 -41.38 -45.93 -22.09
CA ALA A 753 -40.51 -46.82 -22.93
C ALA A 753 -39.37 -46.17 -23.77
N GLU A 754 -38.13 -46.70 -23.92
CA GLU A 754 -37.56 -48.09 -23.99
C GLU A 754 -37.79 -48.80 -25.35
N ASP A 755 -36.83 -49.44 -26.05
CA ASP A 755 -35.38 -49.67 -25.86
C ASP A 755 -34.69 -50.08 -27.22
N GLN A 756 -33.35 -50.24 -27.23
CA GLN A 756 -32.50 -51.07 -28.11
C GLN A 756 -32.35 -50.80 -29.65
N SER A 757 -31.15 -50.28 -30.00
CA SER A 757 -30.23 -50.67 -31.10
C SER A 757 -30.71 -51.31 -32.43
N ALA A 758 -30.26 -50.78 -33.58
CA ALA A 758 -29.22 -51.39 -34.45
C ALA A 758 -29.12 -50.80 -35.90
N SER A 759 -27.95 -51.04 -36.53
CA SER A 759 -27.64 -51.06 -37.99
C SER A 759 -27.85 -49.83 -38.90
N LEU A 760 -26.71 -49.26 -39.33
CA LEU A 760 -26.23 -49.11 -40.73
C LEU A 760 -27.11 -48.48 -41.84
N ALA A 761 -26.50 -47.50 -42.52
CA ALA A 761 -26.40 -47.26 -43.99
C ALA A 761 -27.48 -47.79 -44.97
N ASP A 762 -27.83 -47.10 -46.06
CA ASP A 762 -27.02 -46.21 -46.90
C ASP A 762 -27.91 -45.20 -47.66
N SER A 763 -27.38 -44.00 -47.95
CA SER A 763 -27.81 -43.16 -49.09
C SER A 763 -26.72 -42.15 -49.49
N ALA A 764 -25.70 -42.67 -50.19
CA ALA A 764 -24.94 -42.05 -51.26
C ALA A 764 -24.40 -40.59 -51.06
N ARG A 765 -23.09 -40.32 -50.90
CA ARG A 765 -21.89 -40.72 -51.68
C ARG A 765 -21.72 -39.97 -53.02
N SER A 766 -21.16 -38.76 -52.96
CA SER A 766 -20.47 -38.06 -54.07
C SER A 766 -19.68 -36.88 -53.49
N THR A 767 -18.39 -36.66 -53.77
CA THR A 767 -17.37 -37.53 -54.37
C THR A 767 -16.02 -37.21 -53.73
N ALA A 768 -15.29 -38.23 -53.26
CA ALA A 768 -13.88 -38.13 -52.90
C ALA A 768 -13.10 -39.10 -53.80
N GLY A 769 -12.20 -38.58 -54.65
CA GLY A 769 -11.55 -39.40 -55.67
C GLY A 769 -10.99 -38.64 -56.87
N ALA A 770 -10.25 -37.55 -56.64
CA ALA A 770 -9.51 -36.87 -57.69
C ALA A 770 -8.17 -36.31 -57.16
N VAL A 771 -7.07 -36.67 -57.82
CA VAL A 771 -5.74 -36.07 -57.69
C VAL A 771 -5.12 -36.08 -56.28
N ALA A 772 -5.03 -37.28 -55.68
CA ALA A 772 -3.91 -37.59 -54.78
C ALA A 772 -2.62 -37.82 -55.61
N ASP A 773 -2.26 -36.84 -56.44
CA ASP A 773 -1.35 -37.03 -57.59
C ASP A 773 -0.72 -35.69 -58.04
N LYS A 774 -0.28 -34.85 -57.09
CA LYS A 774 0.43 -33.58 -57.39
C LYS A 774 1.23 -32.91 -56.26
N VAL A 775 1.63 -33.63 -55.21
CA VAL A 775 2.47 -33.09 -54.11
C VAL A 775 3.68 -33.99 -53.83
N SER A 776 4.45 -34.29 -54.87
CA SER A 776 5.71 -35.06 -54.81
C SER A 776 6.86 -34.44 -55.61
N ASP A 777 6.58 -33.62 -56.64
CA ASP A 777 7.58 -33.14 -57.60
C ASP A 777 8.31 -31.84 -57.21
N ALA A 778 8.01 -31.25 -56.04
CA ALA A 778 8.65 -30.02 -55.56
C ALA A 778 9.83 -30.26 -54.59
N ALA A 779 10.21 -31.53 -54.35
CA ALA A 779 11.24 -31.90 -53.35
C ALA A 779 12.51 -32.59 -53.94
N SER A 780 12.57 -32.78 -55.27
CA SER A 780 13.65 -33.56 -55.93
C SER A 780 14.45 -32.78 -56.98
N GLN A 781 14.16 -31.49 -57.17
CA GLN A 781 15.08 -30.51 -57.75
C GLN A 781 15.33 -29.48 -56.64
N VAL A 782 16.56 -29.23 -56.15
CA VAL A 782 17.87 -29.35 -56.79
C VAL A 782 18.86 -30.16 -55.92
N GLY A 783 18.73 -31.49 -55.90
CA GLY A 783 19.68 -32.37 -55.19
C GLY A 783 20.98 -32.68 -55.94
N ALA A 784 21.06 -32.32 -57.23
CA ALA A 784 22.08 -32.83 -58.17
C ALA A 784 23.00 -31.77 -58.80
N ALA A 785 23.10 -30.57 -58.21
CA ALA A 785 23.98 -29.49 -58.69
C ALA A 785 25.31 -29.37 -57.89
N ALA A 786 25.55 -30.24 -56.92
CA ALA A 786 26.70 -30.16 -56.00
C ALA A 786 27.83 -31.14 -56.37
N LYS A 787 28.54 -30.89 -57.49
CA LYS A 787 29.95 -31.32 -57.79
C LYS A 787 30.36 -31.01 -59.25
N SER A 788 30.88 -29.80 -59.51
CA SER A 788 32.02 -29.50 -60.41
C SER A 788 32.15 -28.00 -60.72
N ALA A 789 32.56 -27.21 -59.72
CA ALA A 789 32.97 -25.81 -59.90
C ALA A 789 34.04 -25.43 -58.84
N VAL A 790 35.08 -26.26 -58.71
CA VAL A 790 36.21 -25.99 -57.81
C VAL A 790 37.18 -25.05 -58.53
N GLY A 791 37.36 -23.82 -58.02
CA GLY A 791 38.24 -22.83 -58.67
C GLY A 791 38.53 -21.56 -57.86
N ALA A 792 39.69 -21.56 -57.18
CA ALA A 792 40.41 -20.42 -56.57
C ALA A 792 39.91 -19.77 -55.25
N ALA A 793 40.86 -19.62 -54.31
CA ALA A 793 40.91 -18.73 -53.12
C ALA A 793 39.68 -18.71 -52.15
N SER A 794 39.64 -19.35 -50.97
CA SER A 794 40.62 -19.67 -49.90
C SER A 794 40.87 -18.58 -48.82
N SER A 795 40.96 -19.03 -47.57
CA SER A 795 41.50 -18.37 -46.36
C SER A 795 40.80 -17.11 -45.80
N ARG A 796 39.67 -17.28 -45.08
CA ARG A 796 39.25 -16.35 -43.99
C ARG A 796 38.64 -16.97 -42.72
N ASP A 797 38.18 -18.23 -42.72
CA ASP A 797 37.60 -18.85 -41.51
C ASP A 797 38.62 -19.57 -40.62
N ARG A 798 39.16 -18.84 -39.63
CA ARG A 798 39.50 -19.36 -38.29
C ARG A 798 39.31 -18.24 -37.27
N LEU A 799 38.65 -18.54 -36.15
CA LEU A 799 38.64 -17.65 -34.98
C LEU A 799 40.02 -17.65 -34.29
N PRO A 800 40.40 -16.58 -33.56
CA PRO A 800 41.69 -16.52 -32.88
C PRO A 800 41.84 -17.60 -31.81
N GLU A 801 43.01 -18.23 -31.76
CA GLU A 801 43.36 -19.29 -30.82
C GLU A 801 43.31 -18.76 -29.37
N GLY A 802 42.34 -19.23 -28.57
CA GLY A 802 42.07 -18.75 -27.22
C GLY A 802 40.62 -18.33 -26.93
N SER A 803 39.64 -18.69 -27.77
CA SER A 803 38.21 -18.53 -27.44
C SER A 803 37.86 -19.26 -26.12
N PRO A 804 37.10 -18.63 -25.21
CA PRO A 804 36.82 -19.20 -23.90
C PRO A 804 35.81 -20.36 -24.01
N LYS A 805 36.04 -21.43 -23.25
CA LYS A 805 35.13 -22.59 -23.10
C LYS A 805 33.73 -22.27 -22.56
N SER A 806 33.47 -21.02 -22.20
CA SER A 806 32.22 -20.57 -21.59
C SER A 806 31.42 -19.68 -22.54
N VAL A 807 30.13 -19.98 -22.67
CA VAL A 807 29.14 -19.17 -23.38
C VAL A 807 28.23 -18.43 -22.39
N TYR A 808 27.83 -17.22 -22.76
CA TYR A 808 26.76 -16.47 -22.13
C TYR A 808 25.42 -16.92 -22.72
N VAL A 809 24.42 -17.07 -21.86
CA VAL A 809 23.05 -17.46 -22.26
C VAL A 809 22.08 -16.44 -21.69
N GLY A 810 21.51 -15.60 -22.55
CA GLY A 810 20.56 -14.54 -22.20
C GLY A 810 19.13 -14.80 -22.66
N ASN A 811 18.21 -13.91 -22.27
CA ASN A 811 16.77 -13.97 -22.55
C ASN A 811 16.08 -15.24 -22.02
N LEU A 812 16.58 -15.80 -20.92
CA LEU A 812 15.99 -16.96 -20.26
C LEU A 812 14.66 -16.59 -19.59
N PHE A 813 13.79 -17.58 -19.42
CA PHE A 813 12.65 -17.46 -18.53
C PHE A 813 13.14 -17.42 -17.07
N PHE A 814 12.49 -16.64 -16.20
CA PHE A 814 13.06 -16.33 -14.87
C PHE A 814 13.09 -17.54 -13.91
N ASP A 815 12.28 -18.56 -14.17
CA ASP A 815 12.29 -19.80 -13.39
C ASP A 815 13.32 -20.84 -13.83
N VAL A 816 13.96 -20.68 -15.01
CA VAL A 816 15.04 -21.55 -15.48
C VAL A 816 16.15 -21.66 -14.43
N LYS A 817 16.51 -22.89 -14.06
CA LYS A 817 17.62 -23.18 -13.14
C LYS A 817 18.81 -23.73 -13.91
N GLU A 818 19.92 -23.85 -13.20
CA GLU A 818 21.17 -24.45 -13.68
C GLU A 818 20.95 -25.83 -14.32
N HIS A 819 20.04 -26.64 -13.77
CA HIS A 819 19.78 -28.00 -14.25
C HIS A 819 19.10 -28.03 -15.63
N ASP A 820 18.31 -27.02 -15.96
CA ASP A 820 17.59 -26.93 -17.24
C ASP A 820 18.57 -26.53 -18.36
N LEU A 821 19.46 -25.58 -18.07
CA LEU A 821 20.58 -25.22 -18.96
C LEU A 821 21.54 -26.39 -19.16
N MET A 822 21.90 -27.11 -18.09
CA MET A 822 22.74 -28.31 -18.19
C MET A 822 22.11 -29.34 -19.14
N LYS A 823 20.81 -29.61 -18.98
CA LYS A 823 20.04 -30.54 -19.80
C LYS A 823 19.95 -30.10 -21.26
N GLU A 824 19.71 -28.81 -21.53
CA GLU A 824 19.56 -28.32 -22.91
C GLU A 824 20.90 -28.27 -23.66
N PHE A 825 21.96 -27.75 -23.03
CA PHE A 825 23.27 -27.60 -23.67
C PHE A 825 24.02 -28.94 -23.82
N SER A 826 23.69 -29.93 -22.98
CA SER A 826 24.21 -31.32 -23.12
C SER A 826 23.86 -31.98 -24.47
N LYS A 827 22.89 -31.45 -25.22
CA LYS A 827 22.55 -31.91 -26.58
C LYS A 827 23.60 -31.57 -27.64
N VAL A 828 24.50 -30.61 -27.36
CA VAL A 828 25.51 -30.12 -28.31
C VAL A 828 26.91 -30.62 -28.00
N GLY A 829 27.24 -30.80 -26.72
CA GLY A 829 28.52 -31.33 -26.25
C GLY A 829 28.56 -31.46 -24.73
N ASN A 830 29.66 -31.96 -24.17
CA ASN A 830 29.71 -32.21 -22.72
C ASN A 830 29.88 -30.91 -21.93
N VAL A 831 28.93 -30.64 -21.04
CA VAL A 831 28.91 -29.44 -20.18
C VAL A 831 29.61 -29.75 -18.87
N ALA A 832 30.56 -28.90 -18.49
CA ALA A 832 31.31 -28.98 -17.23
C ALA A 832 30.66 -28.19 -16.09
N GLU A 833 30.09 -27.01 -16.37
CA GLU A 833 29.37 -26.18 -15.40
C GLU A 833 28.23 -25.41 -16.09
N ALA A 834 27.09 -25.25 -15.43
CA ALA A 834 26.03 -24.33 -15.82
C ALA A 834 25.62 -23.49 -14.60
N ARG A 835 25.48 -22.17 -14.77
CA ARG A 835 25.24 -21.20 -13.69
C ARG A 835 24.28 -20.10 -14.10
N VAL A 836 23.17 -19.93 -13.37
CA VAL A 836 22.22 -18.81 -13.57
C VAL A 836 22.61 -17.65 -12.65
N ILE A 837 22.61 -16.42 -13.18
CA ILE A 837 22.96 -15.25 -12.38
C ILE A 837 21.71 -14.72 -11.67
N HIS A 838 21.72 -14.86 -10.35
CA HIS A 838 20.68 -14.37 -9.46
C HIS A 838 21.03 -12.98 -8.87
N ASP A 839 20.04 -12.28 -8.33
CA ASP A 839 20.25 -11.04 -7.56
C ASP A 839 20.43 -11.31 -6.05
N HIS A 840 20.76 -10.27 -5.29
CA HIS A 840 20.86 -10.28 -3.83
C HIS A 840 19.59 -10.77 -3.11
N ARG A 841 18.44 -10.74 -3.79
CA ARG A 841 17.14 -11.28 -3.32
C ARG A 841 16.88 -12.74 -3.73
N GLY A 842 17.84 -13.43 -4.36
CA GLY A 842 17.72 -14.82 -4.80
C GLY A 842 16.91 -15.05 -6.10
N LEU A 843 16.47 -13.99 -6.78
CA LEU A 843 15.71 -14.07 -8.04
C LEU A 843 16.64 -14.06 -9.26
N SER A 844 16.31 -14.84 -10.30
CA SER A 844 17.09 -14.91 -11.55
C SER A 844 17.07 -13.57 -12.30
N LYS A 845 18.19 -13.22 -12.94
CA LYS A 845 18.32 -12.03 -13.82
C LYS A 845 17.97 -12.34 -15.28
N GLY A 846 17.48 -13.54 -15.60
CA GLY A 846 17.13 -13.94 -16.97
C GLY A 846 18.34 -14.23 -17.86
N TYR A 847 19.51 -14.47 -17.26
CA TYR A 847 20.71 -14.92 -17.95
C TYR A 847 21.61 -15.79 -17.08
N GLY A 848 22.46 -16.57 -17.73
CA GLY A 848 23.45 -17.45 -17.12
C GLY A 848 24.70 -17.62 -17.97
N TYR A 849 25.56 -18.53 -17.54
CA TYR A 849 26.76 -18.97 -18.24
C TYR A 849 26.81 -20.50 -18.26
N VAL A 850 27.29 -21.06 -19.37
CA VAL A 850 27.49 -22.50 -19.56
C VAL A 850 28.92 -22.74 -20.03
N THR A 851 29.64 -23.63 -19.36
CA THR A 851 31.04 -23.98 -19.66
C THR A 851 31.11 -25.41 -20.19
N PHE A 852 31.69 -25.58 -21.37
CA PHE A 852 31.90 -26.88 -22.02
C PHE A 852 33.30 -27.45 -21.72
N ASP A 853 33.48 -28.76 -21.89
CA ASP A 853 34.81 -29.38 -21.84
C ASP A 853 35.70 -28.97 -23.02
N THR A 854 35.12 -28.75 -24.20
CA THR A 854 35.85 -28.33 -25.42
C THR A 854 35.45 -26.92 -25.85
N VAL A 855 36.35 -26.23 -26.55
CA VAL A 855 36.06 -24.92 -27.17
C VAL A 855 35.15 -25.09 -28.40
N GLU A 856 35.30 -26.20 -29.12
CA GLU A 856 34.51 -26.53 -30.30
C GLU A 856 33.02 -26.67 -29.98
N ASP A 857 32.67 -27.27 -28.83
CA ASP A 857 31.27 -27.45 -28.42
C ASP A 857 30.64 -26.14 -27.95
N ALA A 858 31.43 -25.25 -27.33
CA ALA A 858 31.02 -23.87 -27.04
C ALA A 858 30.67 -23.12 -28.34
N GLU A 859 31.52 -23.21 -29.38
CA GLU A 859 31.29 -22.57 -30.68
C GLU A 859 30.10 -23.20 -31.44
N LYS A 860 29.92 -24.53 -31.40
CA LYS A 860 28.72 -25.21 -31.91
C LYS A 860 27.45 -24.75 -31.20
N SER A 861 27.49 -24.54 -29.87
CA SER A 861 26.30 -24.12 -29.10
C SER A 861 25.81 -22.72 -29.48
N ILE A 862 26.73 -21.82 -29.83
CA ILE A 862 26.42 -20.47 -30.36
C ILE A 862 25.76 -20.57 -31.74
N GLN A 863 26.16 -21.53 -32.58
CA GLN A 863 25.59 -21.72 -33.91
C GLN A 863 24.23 -22.45 -33.89
N MET A 864 24.02 -23.38 -32.96
CA MET A 864 22.83 -24.24 -32.93
C MET A 864 21.71 -23.77 -32.01
N LEU A 865 22.03 -23.19 -30.84
CA LEU A 865 21.04 -22.86 -29.80
C LEU A 865 20.68 -21.36 -29.75
N ASN A 866 21.47 -20.50 -30.39
CA ASN A 866 21.18 -19.06 -30.45
C ASN A 866 19.88 -18.81 -31.24
N LEU A 867 18.98 -18.00 -30.66
CA LEU A 867 17.62 -17.71 -31.12
C LEU A 867 16.65 -18.91 -31.10
N GLN A 868 17.06 -20.09 -30.60
CA GLN A 868 16.15 -21.22 -30.41
C GLN A 868 15.16 -20.93 -29.25
N THR A 869 13.93 -21.45 -29.35
CA THR A 869 12.91 -21.27 -28.30
C THR A 869 13.10 -22.28 -27.17
N PHE A 870 13.27 -21.78 -25.96
CA PHE A 870 13.48 -22.52 -24.71
C PHE A 870 12.61 -21.91 -23.60
N GLU A 871 11.81 -22.73 -22.91
CA GLU A 871 10.80 -22.29 -21.92
C GLU A 871 9.99 -21.05 -22.40
N GLY A 872 9.49 -21.12 -23.63
CA GLY A 872 8.66 -20.08 -24.26
C GLY A 872 9.39 -18.81 -24.72
N ARG A 873 10.73 -18.70 -24.56
CA ARG A 873 11.51 -17.52 -25.00
C ARG A 873 12.62 -17.92 -25.97
N ARG A 874 12.93 -17.04 -26.95
CA ARG A 874 14.09 -17.23 -27.83
C ARG A 874 15.37 -16.88 -27.08
N MET A 875 16.15 -17.90 -26.72
CA MET A 875 17.37 -17.74 -25.93
C MET A 875 18.51 -17.15 -26.77
N VAL A 876 19.39 -16.35 -26.17
CA VAL A 876 20.49 -15.67 -26.87
C VAL A 876 21.82 -16.25 -26.39
N VAL A 877 22.55 -16.94 -27.27
CA VAL A 877 23.81 -17.62 -26.93
C VAL A 877 24.99 -16.88 -27.58
N GLN A 878 25.97 -16.49 -26.77
CA GLN A 878 27.11 -15.65 -27.20
C GLN A 878 28.41 -16.09 -26.52
N PRO A 879 29.59 -15.88 -27.13
CA PRO A 879 30.87 -16.17 -26.47
C PRO A 879 31.10 -15.23 -25.28
N THR A 880 31.69 -15.72 -24.19
CA THR A 880 32.03 -14.86 -23.05
C THR A 880 33.22 -13.94 -23.34
N LEU A 881 33.31 -12.81 -22.63
CA LEU A 881 34.44 -11.89 -22.71
C LEU A 881 35.42 -12.11 -21.55
N PRO A 882 36.74 -12.22 -21.80
CA PRO A 882 37.74 -12.34 -20.75
C PRO A 882 37.70 -11.17 -19.75
N ARG A 883 37.60 -11.50 -18.46
CA ARG A 883 37.41 -10.52 -17.38
C ARG A 883 38.73 -9.91 -16.91
N SER A 884 39.33 -9.04 -17.73
CA SER A 884 40.45 -8.19 -17.30
C SER A 884 40.02 -7.28 -16.15
N GLY A 885 40.85 -7.18 -15.12
CA GLY A 885 40.46 -6.62 -13.81
C GLY A 885 41.25 -5.39 -13.40
N THR A 886 40.73 -4.19 -13.68
CA THR A 886 41.15 -2.95 -12.99
C THR A 886 39.96 -2.02 -12.80
N ARG A 887 39.78 -1.49 -11.59
CA ARG A 887 38.82 -0.39 -11.33
C ARG A 887 39.51 0.95 -11.64
N GLY A 888 39.12 1.60 -12.74
CA GLY A 888 39.39 3.02 -12.95
C GLY A 888 38.46 3.91 -12.10
N PRO A 889 38.84 5.15 -11.78
CA PRO A 889 38.02 6.06 -10.99
C PRO A 889 36.76 6.50 -11.74
N ARG A 890 35.72 6.89 -10.98
CA ARG A 890 34.55 7.58 -11.53
C ARG A 890 35.01 8.94 -12.07
N ARG A 891 34.49 9.30 -13.25
CA ARG A 891 34.35 10.71 -13.67
C ARG A 891 32.89 11.09 -13.54
N ASP A 892 32.69 12.36 -13.22
CA ASP A 892 31.39 12.95 -12.91
C ASP A 892 30.48 12.97 -14.13
N ARG A 893 29.16 13.01 -13.90
CA ARG A 893 28.17 13.01 -14.98
C ARG A 893 27.11 14.07 -14.73
N GLU A 894 27.46 15.28 -15.13
CA GLU A 894 26.52 16.39 -15.34
C GLU A 894 25.44 16.03 -16.37
N ALA A 895 24.46 16.92 -16.51
CA ALA A 895 23.23 16.72 -17.26
C ALA A 895 23.43 16.24 -18.71
N ARG A 896 22.46 15.46 -19.20
CA ARG A 896 22.18 15.29 -20.63
C ARG A 896 20.67 15.38 -20.86
N GLY A 897 20.26 16.41 -21.58
CA GLY A 897 18.96 16.45 -22.24
C GLY A 897 18.91 15.51 -23.46
N SER A 898 17.85 15.61 -24.25
CA SER A 898 17.75 14.92 -25.54
C SER A 898 18.91 15.29 -26.46
N SER A 899 19.40 14.31 -27.22
CA SER A 899 20.37 14.53 -28.28
C SER A 899 19.71 14.24 -29.62
N ASP A 900 19.33 15.29 -30.35
CA ASP A 900 18.69 15.19 -31.67
C ASP A 900 19.65 14.72 -32.78
N ALA A 901 20.81 14.17 -32.40
CA ALA A 901 21.80 13.61 -33.29
C ALA A 901 21.34 12.22 -33.79
N PRO A 902 21.30 11.98 -35.12
CA PRO A 902 20.93 10.69 -35.68
C PRO A 902 21.75 9.52 -35.14
N THR A 903 21.06 8.46 -34.71
CA THR A 903 21.66 7.23 -34.17
C THR A 903 20.96 6.00 -34.74
N LYS A 904 21.64 4.84 -34.66
CA LYS A 904 21.09 3.55 -35.14
C LYS A 904 19.95 2.98 -34.28
N THR A 905 19.59 3.61 -33.17
CA THR A 905 18.55 3.12 -32.26
C THR A 905 17.50 4.21 -32.04
N LEU A 906 16.25 3.91 -32.36
CA LEU A 906 15.11 4.76 -32.06
C LEU A 906 14.48 4.32 -30.73
N PHE A 907 14.14 5.28 -29.88
CA PHE A 907 13.17 5.11 -28.81
C PHE A 907 11.78 5.42 -29.36
N ILE A 908 10.84 4.50 -29.22
CA ILE A 908 9.42 4.71 -29.57
C ILE A 908 8.62 4.73 -28.28
N GLY A 909 8.16 5.91 -27.87
CA GLY A 909 7.31 6.12 -26.69
C GLY A 909 5.84 6.38 -27.06
N ASN A 910 5.00 6.40 -26.03
CA ASN A 910 3.55 6.61 -26.11
C ASN A 910 2.80 5.54 -26.96
N MET A 911 3.36 4.33 -27.06
CA MET A 911 2.62 3.19 -27.62
C MET A 911 1.45 2.82 -26.70
N ALA A 912 0.38 2.28 -27.27
CA ALA A 912 -0.74 1.77 -26.48
C ALA A 912 -0.33 0.51 -25.69
N PHE A 913 -0.99 0.27 -24.55
CA PHE A 913 -0.64 -0.81 -23.62
C PHE A 913 -1.25 -2.17 -24.01
N ASP A 914 -2.21 -2.14 -24.93
CA ASP A 914 -2.91 -3.27 -25.56
C ASP A 914 -2.32 -3.65 -26.93
N LEU A 915 -1.36 -2.87 -27.44
CA LEU A 915 -0.78 -3.04 -28.77
C LEU A 915 -0.24 -4.46 -28.97
N THR A 916 -0.86 -5.21 -29.88
CA THR A 916 -0.50 -6.62 -30.09
C THR A 916 0.81 -6.77 -30.85
N ASP A 917 1.49 -7.91 -30.67
CA ASP A 917 2.67 -8.27 -31.46
C ASP A 917 2.39 -8.22 -32.98
N LYS A 918 1.16 -8.52 -33.41
CA LYS A 918 0.77 -8.41 -34.82
C LYS A 918 0.80 -6.96 -35.30
N GLU A 919 0.16 -6.05 -34.56
CA GLU A 919 0.09 -4.63 -34.92
C GLU A 919 1.46 -3.96 -34.85
N LEU A 920 2.30 -4.35 -33.89
CA LEU A 920 3.69 -3.92 -33.81
C LEU A 920 4.51 -4.42 -35.01
N ASN A 921 4.32 -5.66 -35.45
CA ASN A 921 4.97 -6.17 -36.67
C ASN A 921 4.46 -5.45 -37.92
N ASP A 922 3.14 -5.24 -38.08
CA ASP A 922 2.58 -4.48 -39.20
C ASP A 922 3.04 -2.99 -39.20
N LEU A 923 3.28 -2.39 -38.03
CA LEU A 923 3.82 -1.03 -37.89
C LEU A 923 5.23 -0.87 -38.49
N PHE A 924 6.09 -1.88 -38.32
CA PHE A 924 7.46 -1.90 -38.84
C PHE A 924 7.61 -2.61 -40.20
N ARG A 925 6.58 -3.26 -40.71
CA ARG A 925 6.61 -4.10 -41.92
C ARG A 925 7.06 -3.41 -43.20
N GLU A 926 6.78 -2.12 -43.33
CA GLU A 926 7.19 -1.30 -44.49
C GLU A 926 8.60 -0.71 -44.32
N ILE A 927 9.14 -0.76 -43.10
CA ILE A 927 10.41 -0.18 -42.71
C ILE A 927 11.51 -1.22 -42.91
N LYS A 928 12.40 -0.96 -43.87
CA LYS A 928 13.54 -1.83 -44.15
C LYS A 928 14.64 -1.66 -43.08
N ASN A 929 15.55 -2.63 -43.02
CA ASN A 929 16.78 -2.56 -42.22
C ASN A 929 16.60 -2.50 -40.69
N VAL A 930 15.41 -2.83 -40.17
CA VAL A 930 15.17 -3.11 -38.74
C VAL A 930 15.91 -4.39 -38.33
N VAL A 931 16.62 -4.35 -37.20
CA VAL A 931 17.40 -5.47 -36.64
C VAL A 931 16.66 -6.15 -35.48
N ASP A 932 16.10 -5.35 -34.57
CA ASP A 932 15.41 -5.81 -33.35
C ASP A 932 14.45 -4.71 -32.87
N VAL A 933 13.32 -5.08 -32.27
CA VAL A 933 12.33 -4.15 -31.68
C VAL A 933 11.97 -4.63 -30.28
N ARG A 934 12.58 -4.01 -29.27
CA ARG A 934 12.46 -4.41 -27.86
C ARG A 934 11.42 -3.57 -27.15
N VAL A 935 10.20 -4.07 -27.05
CA VAL A 935 9.18 -3.52 -26.16
C VAL A 935 9.67 -3.64 -24.71
N ALA A 936 9.62 -2.56 -23.95
CA ALA A 936 9.89 -2.60 -22.52
C ALA A 936 8.68 -3.16 -21.78
N ILE A 937 8.85 -4.25 -21.05
CA ILE A 937 7.77 -4.94 -20.31
C ILE A 937 7.98 -4.76 -18.81
N ASP A 938 6.90 -4.55 -18.05
CA ASP A 938 6.93 -4.56 -16.60
C ASP A 938 7.14 -5.99 -16.07
N ARG A 939 8.10 -6.13 -15.17
CA ARG A 939 8.54 -7.42 -14.63
C ARG A 939 7.62 -7.95 -13.54
N ARG A 940 6.69 -7.14 -13.01
CA ARG A 940 5.67 -7.58 -12.04
C ARG A 940 4.39 -8.07 -12.71
N THR A 941 3.91 -7.35 -13.73
CA THR A 941 2.61 -7.62 -14.38
C THR A 941 2.71 -8.37 -15.71
N GLY A 942 3.87 -8.36 -16.38
CA GLY A 942 4.02 -8.88 -17.74
C GLY A 942 3.46 -7.98 -18.84
N GLN A 943 2.91 -6.81 -18.49
CA GLN A 943 2.34 -5.86 -19.46
C GLN A 943 3.42 -4.96 -20.11
N PRO A 944 3.24 -4.51 -21.36
CA PRO A 944 4.15 -3.56 -21.99
C PRO A 944 4.05 -2.18 -21.31
N ARG A 945 5.17 -1.48 -21.19
CA ARG A 945 5.30 -0.17 -20.52
C ARG A 945 5.00 1.02 -21.45
N GLY A 946 4.34 0.80 -22.59
CA GLY A 946 4.02 1.84 -23.58
C GLY A 946 5.22 2.41 -24.33
N PHE A 947 6.38 1.74 -24.30
CA PHE A 947 7.55 2.13 -25.11
C PHE A 947 8.40 0.95 -25.57
N ALA A 948 9.13 1.14 -26.67
CA ALA A 948 10.05 0.20 -27.27
C ALA A 948 11.37 0.87 -27.70
N HIS A 949 12.39 0.07 -27.99
CA HIS A 949 13.59 0.49 -28.71
C HIS A 949 13.74 -0.31 -30.00
N ALA A 950 13.85 0.34 -31.15
CA ALA A 950 14.10 -0.29 -32.44
C ALA A 950 15.55 -0.03 -32.89
N ASP A 951 16.33 -1.08 -33.14
CA ASP A 951 17.68 -0.99 -33.69
C ASP A 951 17.67 -1.17 -35.22
N PHE A 952 18.56 -0.44 -35.91
CA PHE A 952 18.72 -0.44 -37.36
C PHE A 952 20.16 -0.77 -37.77
N THR A 953 20.37 -1.32 -38.97
CA THR A 953 21.72 -1.63 -39.48
C THR A 953 22.56 -0.37 -39.71
N ASP A 954 21.92 0.74 -40.06
CA ASP A 954 22.51 1.99 -40.51
C ASP A 954 21.65 3.19 -40.04
N ILE A 955 22.26 4.37 -40.02
CA ILE A 955 21.64 5.59 -39.49
C ILE A 955 20.58 6.14 -40.47
N GLU A 956 20.83 6.03 -41.78
CA GLU A 956 19.92 6.49 -42.84
C GLU A 956 18.55 5.77 -42.78
N SER A 957 18.55 4.48 -42.43
CA SER A 957 17.32 3.71 -42.20
C SER A 957 16.60 4.13 -40.91
N ALA A 958 17.33 4.49 -39.85
CA ALA A 958 16.74 5.04 -38.62
C ALA A 958 16.13 6.45 -38.86
N GLU A 959 16.77 7.30 -39.65
CA GLU A 959 16.24 8.61 -40.07
C GLU A 959 14.92 8.45 -40.86
N LYS A 960 14.89 7.52 -41.83
CA LYS A 960 13.68 7.21 -42.61
C LYS A 960 12.58 6.62 -41.75
N ALA A 961 12.91 5.74 -40.80
CA ALA A 961 11.96 5.16 -39.87
C ALA A 961 11.39 6.22 -38.91
N MET A 962 12.21 7.13 -38.39
CA MET A 962 11.73 8.26 -37.59
C MET A 962 10.75 9.12 -38.39
N ALA A 963 11.07 9.48 -39.64
CA ALA A 963 10.20 10.27 -40.51
C ALA A 963 8.86 9.58 -40.85
N GLN A 964 8.77 8.25 -40.76
CA GLN A 964 7.55 7.47 -41.02
C GLN A 964 6.75 7.10 -39.75
N LEU A 965 7.38 7.12 -38.58
CA LEU A 965 6.76 6.73 -37.31
C LEU A 965 6.37 7.93 -36.42
N SER A 966 7.11 9.04 -36.50
CA SER A 966 6.76 10.27 -35.78
C SER A 966 5.37 10.76 -36.18
N ASN A 967 4.52 11.02 -35.18
CA ASN A 967 3.11 11.42 -35.36
C ASN A 967 2.21 10.37 -36.06
N LYS A 968 2.66 9.10 -36.20
CA LYS A 968 1.77 8.01 -36.61
C LYS A 968 0.83 7.69 -35.44
N ASN A 969 -0.49 7.70 -35.68
CA ASN A 969 -1.50 7.35 -34.68
C ASN A 969 -1.72 5.83 -34.69
N VAL A 970 -1.61 5.19 -33.53
CA VAL A 970 -1.87 3.77 -33.32
C VAL A 970 -2.73 3.62 -32.06
N ASN A 971 -3.87 2.92 -32.17
CA ASN A 971 -4.87 2.73 -31.12
C ASN A 971 -5.22 4.05 -30.38
N GLY A 972 -5.43 5.13 -31.14
CA GLY A 972 -5.78 6.46 -30.63
C GLY A 972 -4.60 7.30 -30.12
N ARG A 973 -3.39 6.76 -30.04
CA ARG A 973 -2.21 7.42 -29.47
C ARG A 973 -1.17 7.76 -30.54
N PHE A 974 -0.69 9.00 -30.52
CA PHE A 974 0.40 9.44 -31.40
C PHE A 974 1.75 8.93 -30.88
N LEU A 975 2.48 8.20 -31.72
CA LEU A 975 3.82 7.71 -31.38
C LEU A 975 4.82 8.86 -31.29
N ARG A 976 5.56 8.89 -30.18
CA ARG A 976 6.73 9.76 -29.97
C ARG A 976 7.98 8.97 -30.36
N VAL A 977 8.83 9.53 -31.22
CA VAL A 977 10.05 8.85 -31.68
C VAL A 977 11.25 9.74 -31.48
N ASP A 978 12.19 9.30 -30.64
CA ASP A 978 13.41 10.03 -30.29
C ASP A 978 14.66 9.20 -30.67
N TYR A 979 15.79 9.86 -30.95
CA TYR A 979 17.07 9.17 -31.09
C TYR A 979 17.60 8.71 -29.72
N SER A 980 17.91 7.42 -29.59
CA SER A 980 18.37 6.83 -28.34
C SER A 980 19.85 6.47 -28.41
N SER A 981 20.64 7.04 -27.51
CA SER A 981 22.05 6.65 -27.32
C SER A 981 22.17 5.28 -26.63
N SER A 982 21.88 4.22 -27.38
CA SER A 982 22.19 2.84 -26.98
C SER A 982 23.69 2.73 -26.69
N ALA A 983 24.05 2.11 -25.56
CA ALA A 983 25.43 1.98 -25.12
C ALA A 983 26.17 0.87 -25.88
N SER A 984 26.11 0.88 -27.21
CA SER A 984 26.84 -0.02 -28.09
C SER A 984 28.34 0.21 -27.94
N ARG A 985 29.03 -0.74 -27.29
CA ARG A 985 30.50 -0.80 -27.29
C ARG A 985 30.98 -1.24 -28.67
N ASP A 986 31.22 -0.29 -29.55
CA ASP A 986 31.98 -0.53 -30.78
C ASP A 986 33.34 0.18 -30.76
N ARG A 987 34.23 -0.28 -31.63
CA ARG A 987 35.69 -0.14 -31.50
C ARG A 987 36.18 1.21 -32.01
N ARG A 988 36.94 1.93 -31.18
CA ARG A 988 37.81 3.01 -31.68
C ARG A 988 39.02 2.44 -32.40
N PRO A 989 39.42 2.96 -33.57
CA PRO A 989 40.75 2.76 -34.11
C PRO A 989 41.81 3.37 -33.18
N THR A 990 43.00 2.79 -33.15
CA THR A 990 44.17 3.37 -32.50
C THR A 990 44.91 4.30 -33.45
N GLN A 991 45.17 5.54 -33.04
CA GLN A 991 46.38 6.23 -33.44
C GLN A 991 46.81 7.27 -32.40
N ASP A 992 48.12 7.30 -32.18
CA ASP A 992 49.06 8.30 -31.66
C ASP A 992 48.52 9.74 -31.41
N GLY A 993 48.99 10.50 -30.42
CA GLY A 993 50.07 10.26 -29.45
C GLY A 993 50.95 11.52 -29.29
N ALA A 994 51.27 11.91 -28.04
CA ALA A 994 52.08 13.10 -27.68
C ALA A 994 51.44 14.48 -28.04
N GLU A 995 51.79 15.63 -27.43
CA GLU A 995 52.61 15.85 -26.22
C GLU A 995 52.16 17.08 -25.39
N ARG A 996 52.36 16.95 -24.07
CA ARG A 996 52.66 17.95 -23.02
C ARG A 996 52.51 19.46 -23.32
N ALA A 997 51.82 20.13 -22.40
CA ALA A 997 52.51 20.91 -21.35
C ALA A 997 52.02 20.41 -19.98
#